data_AF-A0AAW5BST9-F1
#
_entry.id   AF-A0AAW5BST9-F1
#
_cell.length_a   1.000
_cell.length_b   1.000
_cell.length_c   1.000
_cell.angle_alpha   90.00
_cell.angle_beta   90.00
_cell.angle_gamma   90.00
#
_symmetry.space_group_name_H-M   'P 1'
#
loop_
_entity.id
_entity.type
_entity.pdbx_description
1 polymer ?
#
loop_
_entity_poly.entity_id
_entity_poly.type
_entity_poly.pdbx_seq_one_letter_code
_entity_poly.pdbx_strand_id
1 'polypeptide(L)'
;MEHECSVIALAGTPKAGKTTIFNGLTGMCRYTGSWWGDRGTPGRGTYTYCGQTYMLLDMPGAYSLPPAPFPDSGSRENRDSFLGSQQPDVIAVVADATRLELGLHLLKQVLGMDTGTRDADNIPVILCVNFCDEALRTGLVIDYNLLEDVLQIPVIPCCARRRSHLDDIKAAIHYAAKPGNRKAFCYDCLDFSPKKLAAECICASSDTDGARRVLLDLLLTGPVTGKIILLFLLAGVLHLTMIAAGFPSRLLWEALSRLELSLDRAMTYLGAAPWLTGCLVHGGFRALSWTAAIMLPPLAVFLFFFTLLEDLGFLPRASMGMDSVFGKCGACGGQCVTMALGLGCNAAGVACCRSIQSPKERTIAVLTNSMIPCCGRFPVFIMLIPLFFAAGPVDSLTGSLSCALLFSILLLAAVYLSMGISWLLSKTLLKGLPSAFTLELPPYRKMHITRSALRSLLNRTMVFTGRAVRAAVPAGIIVWFLANLFYTGPSAGLVSFHRPAADVPSLLNAFTGMLDPAAVLLGMDGAILAAFILSFPAGELFLPILIMAYLEGGPLGGILGGSLDAGGSAFSLYQLLVSQGWTWITAICTLVFTFLHWPCLTTCQAVARETDSLKWAGTAICIATIPGILICMGIALYGHMVLGI
;
A
#
# COMPACT_ATOMS: atom_id res chain seq x y z
N MET A 1 -46.68 -6.11 15.64
CA MET A 1 -45.69 -6.42 16.70
C MET A 1 -44.36 -6.52 15.99
N GLU A 2 -43.65 -5.41 15.90
CA GLU A 2 -42.30 -5.38 15.33
C GLU A 2 -41.40 -6.17 16.29
N HIS A 3 -40.71 -7.20 15.79
CA HIS A 3 -39.71 -7.91 16.58
C HIS A 3 -38.58 -6.93 16.89
N GLU A 4 -38.56 -6.38 18.11
CA GLU A 4 -37.47 -5.55 18.61
C GLU A 4 -36.16 -6.34 18.46
N CYS A 5 -35.28 -5.86 17.59
CA CYS A 5 -33.98 -6.45 17.38
C CYS A 5 -33.04 -5.93 18.47
N SER A 6 -32.56 -6.80 19.36
CA SER A 6 -31.63 -6.37 20.40
C SER A 6 -30.30 -5.94 19.80
N VAL A 7 -29.82 -4.79 20.24
CA VAL A 7 -28.66 -4.10 19.69
C VAL A 7 -27.43 -4.38 20.54
N ILE A 8 -26.36 -4.94 19.95
CA ILE A 8 -25.13 -5.29 20.67
C ILE A 8 -23.98 -4.46 20.13
N ALA A 9 -23.28 -3.76 21.02
CA ALA A 9 -22.06 -3.04 20.68
C ALA A 9 -20.83 -3.93 20.94
N LEU A 10 -20.03 -4.15 19.90
CA LEU A 10 -18.75 -4.86 20.00
C LEU A 10 -17.62 -3.84 20.12
N ALA A 11 -17.07 -3.69 21.33
CA ALA A 11 -15.94 -2.81 21.65
C ALA A 11 -14.66 -3.61 21.84
N GLY A 12 -13.49 -3.01 21.67
CA GLY A 12 -12.22 -3.70 21.87
C GLY A 12 -11.02 -2.89 21.40
N THR A 13 -9.83 -3.26 21.87
CA THR A 13 -8.59 -2.64 21.43
C THR A 13 -8.29 -3.01 19.96
N PRO A 14 -7.56 -2.16 19.22
CA PRO A 14 -7.09 -2.50 17.87
C PRO A 14 -6.37 -3.85 17.85
N LYS A 15 -6.68 -4.69 16.85
CA LYS A 15 -6.08 -6.02 16.65
C LYS A 15 -6.38 -7.06 17.74
N ALA A 16 -7.33 -6.85 18.66
CA ALA A 16 -7.82 -7.87 19.60
C ALA A 16 -8.61 -9.03 18.93
N GLY A 17 -8.80 -8.98 17.61
CA GLY A 17 -9.54 -9.99 16.84
C GLY A 17 -11.05 -9.74 16.75
N LYS A 18 -11.50 -8.54 17.12
CA LYS A 18 -12.88 -8.05 17.02
C LYS A 18 -13.55 -8.34 15.66
N THR A 19 -12.88 -8.02 14.56
CA THR A 19 -13.35 -8.30 13.19
C THR A 19 -13.56 -9.79 12.91
N THR A 20 -12.73 -10.64 13.52
CA THR A 20 -12.83 -12.10 13.34
C THR A 20 -14.05 -12.65 14.08
N ILE A 21 -14.32 -12.12 15.28
CA ILE A 21 -15.54 -12.43 16.05
C ILE A 21 -16.78 -11.90 15.31
N PHE A 22 -16.76 -10.65 14.82
CA PHE A 22 -17.84 -10.06 14.04
C PHE A 22 -18.23 -10.91 12.82
N ASN A 23 -17.24 -11.30 12.01
CA ASN A 23 -17.46 -12.15 10.84
C ASN A 23 -17.90 -13.57 11.23
N GLY A 24 -17.34 -14.11 12.32
CA GLY A 24 -17.72 -15.43 12.84
C GLY A 24 -19.18 -15.48 13.30
N LEU A 25 -19.67 -14.41 13.94
CA LEU A 25 -21.04 -14.32 14.44
C LEU A 25 -22.06 -14.01 13.34
N THR A 26 -21.75 -13.08 12.43
CA THR A 26 -22.68 -12.62 11.38
C THR A 26 -22.64 -13.47 10.11
N GLY A 27 -21.62 -14.31 9.93
CA GLY A 27 -21.38 -15.05 8.68
C GLY A 27 -20.97 -14.15 7.50
N MET A 28 -20.83 -12.84 7.71
CA MET A 28 -20.37 -11.90 6.71
C MET A 28 -18.85 -12.00 6.53
N CYS A 29 -18.36 -11.71 5.32
CA CYS A 29 -16.93 -11.54 5.05
C CYS A 29 -16.60 -10.05 4.99
N ARG A 30 -16.77 -9.32 6.09
CA ARG A 30 -16.53 -7.88 6.13
C ARG A 30 -15.28 -7.56 6.95
N TYR A 31 -14.36 -6.81 6.36
CA TYR A 31 -13.13 -6.40 7.05
C TYR A 31 -13.38 -5.07 7.76
N THR A 32 -13.75 -5.11 9.04
CA THR A 32 -13.87 -3.91 9.86
C THR A 32 -12.55 -3.65 10.59
N GLY A 33 -11.87 -2.59 10.18
CA GLY A 33 -10.67 -2.09 10.87
C GLY A 33 -9.36 -2.79 10.51
N SER A 34 -8.75 -2.42 9.37
CA SER A 34 -7.32 -2.08 9.29
C SER A 34 -6.99 -1.47 7.91
N TRP A 35 -6.43 -0.26 7.91
CA TRP A 35 -5.50 0.29 6.90
C TRP A 35 -6.02 0.52 5.47
N TRP A 36 -7.22 0.07 5.09
CA TRP A 36 -7.71 0.14 3.72
C TRP A 36 -9.24 0.27 3.65
N GLY A 37 -9.72 1.33 3.00
CA GLY A 37 -11.06 1.37 2.40
C GLY A 37 -12.13 2.20 3.12
N ASP A 38 -12.54 1.85 4.34
CA ASP A 38 -13.75 2.44 4.94
C ASP A 38 -13.42 3.48 6.02
N ARG A 39 -13.97 4.70 5.90
CA ARG A 39 -13.83 5.79 6.87
C ARG A 39 -14.59 5.46 8.15
N GLY A 40 -14.06 4.53 8.96
CA GLY A 40 -14.53 4.29 10.33
C GLY A 40 -16.03 3.98 10.46
N THR A 41 -16.71 3.58 9.38
CA THR A 41 -18.13 3.24 9.41
C THR A 41 -18.29 1.97 10.23
N PRO A 42 -19.07 1.98 11.33
CA PRO A 42 -19.26 0.81 12.15
C PRO A 42 -19.90 -0.29 11.32
N GLY A 43 -19.31 -1.48 11.36
CA GLY A 43 -19.86 -2.64 10.68
C GLY A 43 -21.20 -3.02 11.31
N ARG A 44 -22.28 -3.01 10.53
CA ARG A 44 -23.57 -3.55 10.95
C ARG A 44 -23.76 -4.93 10.34
N GLY A 45 -24.15 -5.89 11.18
CA GLY A 45 -24.53 -7.22 10.74
C GLY A 45 -25.56 -7.81 11.68
N THR A 46 -26.38 -8.73 11.18
CA THR A 46 -27.40 -9.41 11.97
C THR A 46 -27.09 -10.90 12.06
N TYR A 47 -27.46 -11.52 13.16
CA TYR A 47 -27.42 -12.97 13.31
C TYR A 47 -28.63 -13.44 14.13
N THR A 48 -29.00 -14.70 13.96
CA THR A 48 -30.09 -15.33 14.70
C THR A 48 -29.55 -16.39 15.66
N TYR A 49 -30.08 -16.40 16.88
CA TYR A 49 -29.72 -17.38 17.90
C TYR A 49 -30.94 -17.68 18.79
N CYS A 50 -31.24 -18.95 19.02
CA CYS A 50 -32.42 -19.40 19.78
C CYS A 50 -33.75 -18.73 19.38
N GLY A 51 -33.94 -18.48 18.07
CA GLY A 51 -35.16 -17.85 17.53
C GLY A 51 -35.27 -16.33 17.71
N GLN A 52 -34.26 -15.67 18.29
CA GLN A 52 -34.17 -14.21 18.39
C GLN A 52 -33.14 -13.64 17.40
N THR A 53 -33.42 -12.44 16.89
CA THR A 53 -32.55 -11.73 15.95
C THR A 53 -31.78 -10.63 16.67
N TYR A 54 -30.46 -10.66 16.52
CA TYR A 54 -29.53 -9.72 17.14
C TYR A 54 -28.86 -8.85 16.07
N MET A 55 -28.75 -7.55 16.35
CA MET A 55 -27.98 -6.61 15.53
C MET A 55 -26.64 -6.34 16.19
N LEU A 56 -25.56 -6.76 15.53
CA LEU A 56 -24.19 -6.54 15.97
C LEU A 56 -23.64 -5.26 15.34
N LEU A 57 -23.19 -4.33 16.18
CA LEU A 57 -22.54 -3.08 15.82
C LEU A 57 -21.06 -3.17 16.15
N ASP A 58 -20.23 -3.12 15.11
CA ASP A 58 -18.79 -3.19 15.27
C ASP A 58 -18.18 -1.80 15.47
N MET A 59 -17.75 -1.50 16.70
CA MET A 59 -17.14 -0.22 17.03
C MET A 59 -15.72 -0.14 16.43
N PRO A 60 -15.22 1.03 16.02
CA PRO A 60 -13.81 1.18 15.67
C PRO A 60 -12.95 0.84 16.90
N GLY A 61 -11.86 0.10 16.68
CA GLY A 61 -10.96 -0.26 17.78
C GLY A 61 -10.36 0.99 18.41
N ALA A 62 -10.43 1.10 19.74
CA ALA A 62 -9.92 2.23 20.50
C ALA A 62 -9.16 1.74 21.74
N TYR A 63 -8.06 2.41 22.08
CA TYR A 63 -7.34 2.17 23.34
C TYR A 63 -7.95 2.95 24.51
N SER A 64 -8.64 4.05 24.19
CA SER A 64 -9.42 4.82 25.11
C SER A 64 -10.71 5.30 24.47
N LEU A 65 -11.79 5.39 25.24
CA LEU A 65 -13.05 5.92 24.77
C LEU A 65 -12.98 7.44 24.57
N PRO A 66 -13.57 7.99 23.49
CA PRO A 66 -13.71 9.43 23.31
C PRO A 66 -14.66 10.02 24.37
N PRO A 67 -14.59 11.33 24.66
CA PRO A 67 -15.38 11.98 25.73
C PRO A 67 -16.90 11.83 25.60
N ALA A 68 -17.41 11.54 24.39
CA ALA A 68 -18.82 11.26 24.12
C ALA A 68 -18.95 10.13 23.08
N PRO A 69 -18.93 8.86 23.51
CA PRO A 69 -19.02 7.71 22.60
C PRO A 69 -20.44 7.48 22.05
N PHE A 70 -21.45 8.06 22.71
CA PHE A 70 -22.87 8.02 22.38
C PHE A 70 -23.43 9.46 22.41
N PRO A 71 -23.92 10.03 21.29
CA PRO A 71 -24.34 11.44 21.22
C PRO A 71 -25.74 11.70 21.80
N ASP A 72 -25.93 12.86 22.45
CA ASP A 72 -27.24 13.43 22.80
C ASP A 72 -27.84 14.26 21.66
N SER A 73 -29.17 14.29 21.59
CA SER A 73 -30.02 14.75 20.48
C SER A 73 -30.01 16.26 20.14
N GLY A 74 -29.00 17.04 20.55
CA GLY A 74 -29.10 18.51 20.59
C GLY A 74 -28.08 19.34 19.78
N SER A 75 -26.92 18.83 19.38
CA SER A 75 -25.86 19.68 18.81
C SER A 75 -25.72 19.56 17.28
N ARG A 76 -25.79 20.71 16.60
CA ARG A 76 -25.85 20.87 15.13
C ARG A 76 -24.58 20.47 14.37
N GLU A 77 -23.49 20.11 15.05
CA GLU A 77 -22.20 19.74 14.44
C GLU A 77 -21.98 18.22 14.26
N ASN A 78 -22.94 17.37 14.67
CA ASN A 78 -22.78 15.91 14.65
C ASN A 78 -23.89 15.18 13.88
N ARG A 79 -24.22 15.65 12.68
CA ARG A 79 -25.26 15.04 11.82
C ARG A 79 -24.89 13.67 11.22
N ASP A 80 -23.63 13.27 11.29
CA ASP A 80 -23.13 11.93 10.91
C ASP A 80 -22.77 11.08 12.14
N SER A 81 -23.44 11.29 13.27
CA SER A 81 -23.10 10.62 14.51
C SER A 81 -23.58 9.16 14.55
N PHE A 82 -22.64 8.28 14.19
CA PHE A 82 -22.25 6.97 14.72
C PHE A 82 -23.31 5.96 15.26
N LEU A 83 -24.31 6.39 16.02
CA LEU A 83 -25.43 5.58 16.51
C LEU A 83 -26.70 6.42 16.34
N GLY A 84 -27.54 6.05 15.37
CA GLY A 84 -28.83 6.69 15.24
C GLY A 84 -29.66 6.37 16.47
N SER A 85 -29.76 7.32 17.41
CA SER A 85 -30.77 7.41 18.48
C SER A 85 -31.06 6.17 19.35
N GLN A 86 -30.31 5.06 19.25
CA GLN A 86 -30.55 3.81 19.99
C GLN A 86 -29.31 3.45 20.82
N GLN A 87 -29.50 3.34 22.13
CA GLN A 87 -28.52 2.82 23.07
C GLN A 87 -28.38 1.29 22.88
N PRO A 88 -27.17 0.72 23.03
CA PRO A 88 -26.98 -0.72 22.94
C PRO A 88 -27.59 -1.45 24.14
N ASP A 89 -28.21 -2.62 23.89
CA ASP A 89 -28.76 -3.52 24.92
C ASP A 89 -27.68 -4.35 25.63
N VAL A 90 -26.53 -4.57 24.98
CA VAL A 90 -25.39 -5.34 25.53
C VAL A 90 -24.09 -4.76 24.96
N ILE A 91 -23.04 -4.65 25.78
CA ILE A 91 -21.70 -4.29 25.33
C ILE A 91 -20.76 -5.49 25.48
N ALA A 92 -20.22 -5.99 24.38
CA ALA A 92 -19.21 -7.04 24.38
C ALA A 92 -17.82 -6.43 24.17
N VAL A 93 -16.97 -6.48 25.19
CA VAL A 93 -15.58 -5.99 25.16
C VAL A 93 -14.64 -7.13 24.78
N VAL A 94 -13.96 -7.00 23.65
CA VAL A 94 -12.97 -7.98 23.16
C VAL A 94 -11.57 -7.59 23.62
N ALA A 95 -10.95 -8.44 24.43
CA ALA A 95 -9.59 -8.30 24.93
C ALA A 95 -8.66 -9.36 24.32
N ASP A 96 -7.38 -9.02 24.13
CA ASP A 96 -6.34 -9.95 23.67
C ASP A 96 -5.74 -10.67 24.90
N ALA A 97 -5.82 -12.00 24.95
CA ALA A 97 -5.27 -12.82 26.02
C ALA A 97 -3.77 -12.58 26.25
N THR A 98 -3.01 -12.31 25.17
CA THR A 98 -1.57 -12.05 25.26
C THR A 98 -1.23 -10.69 25.88
N ARG A 99 -2.20 -9.76 25.91
CA ARG A 99 -2.05 -8.37 26.36
C ARG A 99 -3.29 -7.94 27.15
N LEU A 100 -3.59 -8.72 28.18
CA LEU A 100 -4.81 -8.57 28.98
C LEU A 100 -4.94 -7.17 29.62
N GLU A 101 -3.83 -6.57 30.08
CA GLU A 101 -3.78 -5.24 30.70
C GLU A 101 -4.46 -4.15 29.84
N LEU A 102 -4.18 -4.12 28.53
CA LEU A 102 -4.75 -3.15 27.60
C LEU A 102 -6.25 -3.33 27.41
N GLY A 103 -6.71 -4.58 27.33
CA GLY A 103 -8.14 -4.89 27.26
C GLY A 103 -8.87 -4.47 28.53
N LEU A 104 -8.25 -4.69 29.70
CA LEU A 104 -8.79 -4.30 31.00
C LEU A 104 -8.84 -2.77 31.19
N HIS A 105 -7.90 -2.03 30.60
CA HIS A 105 -7.96 -0.56 30.59
C HIS A 105 -9.18 -0.03 29.84
N LEU A 106 -9.46 -0.58 28.65
CA LEU A 106 -10.65 -0.22 27.89
C LEU A 106 -11.93 -0.65 28.64
N LEU A 107 -11.93 -1.86 29.22
CA LEU A 107 -13.04 -2.35 30.03
C LEU A 107 -13.35 -1.41 31.21
N LYS A 108 -12.32 -0.94 31.95
CA LYS A 108 -12.50 0.00 33.07
C LYS A 108 -13.17 1.30 32.63
N GLN A 109 -12.84 1.79 31.42
CA GLN A 109 -13.49 2.98 30.88
C GLN A 109 -14.93 2.72 30.41
N VAL A 110 -15.22 1.53 29.85
CA VAL A 110 -16.58 1.13 29.48
C VAL A 110 -17.47 1.02 30.73
N LEU A 111 -16.97 0.39 31.78
CA LEU A 111 -17.66 0.27 33.07
C LEU A 111 -17.79 1.62 33.80
N GLY A 112 -16.90 2.57 33.51
CA GLY A 112 -16.88 3.90 34.09
C GLY A 112 -17.75 4.94 33.37
N MET A 113 -18.51 4.57 32.34
CA MET A 113 -19.42 5.50 31.67
C MET A 113 -20.64 5.81 32.54
N ASP A 114 -21.07 7.07 32.55
CA ASP A 114 -22.27 7.53 33.29
C ASP A 114 -23.57 7.46 32.42
N THR A 115 -23.50 6.94 31.19
CA THR A 115 -24.62 6.88 30.24
C THR A 115 -25.53 5.66 30.43
N GLY A 116 -25.90 5.33 31.68
CA GLY A 116 -26.81 4.22 32.01
C GLY A 116 -26.13 2.92 32.47
N THR A 117 -24.80 2.82 32.46
CA THR A 117 -24.05 1.70 33.07
C THR A 117 -23.92 1.78 34.60
N ARG A 118 -24.50 2.81 35.23
CA ARG A 118 -24.49 3.01 36.70
C ARG A 118 -25.87 3.23 37.30
N ASP A 119 -26.87 3.50 36.47
CA ASP A 119 -28.25 3.80 36.89
C ASP A 119 -29.17 2.58 36.76
N ALA A 120 -30.44 2.74 37.13
CA ALA A 120 -31.45 1.66 37.24
C ALA A 120 -31.66 0.80 35.97
N ASP A 121 -31.18 1.24 34.81
CA ASP A 121 -31.22 0.57 33.50
C ASP A 121 -29.82 0.08 33.06
N ASN A 122 -29.12 -0.62 33.96
CA ASN A 122 -27.73 -1.02 33.74
C ASN A 122 -27.52 -1.83 32.45
N ILE A 123 -26.63 -1.36 31.57
CA ILE A 123 -26.29 -2.07 30.33
C ILE A 123 -25.36 -3.25 30.68
N PRO A 124 -25.72 -4.50 30.35
CA PRO A 124 -24.88 -5.66 30.61
C PRO A 124 -23.60 -5.64 29.76
N VAL A 125 -22.47 -5.89 30.40
CA VAL A 125 -21.12 -5.91 29.81
C VAL A 125 -20.58 -7.33 29.88
N ILE A 126 -20.01 -7.81 28.78
CA ILE A 126 -19.39 -9.14 28.67
C ILE A 126 -17.93 -8.97 28.26
N LEU A 127 -17.00 -9.67 28.91
CA LEU A 127 -15.59 -9.69 28.53
C LEU A 127 -15.29 -10.94 27.69
N CYS A 128 -14.95 -10.74 26.42
CA CYS A 128 -14.50 -11.78 25.52
C CYS A 128 -12.97 -11.77 25.45
N VAL A 129 -12.30 -12.72 26.09
CA VAL A 129 -10.83 -12.84 26.07
C VAL A 129 -10.43 -13.71 24.89
N ASN A 130 -9.96 -13.11 23.81
CA ASN A 130 -9.62 -13.79 22.54
C ASN A 130 -8.14 -14.18 22.48
N PHE A 131 -7.76 -15.05 21.54
CA PHE A 131 -6.39 -15.57 21.36
C PHE A 131 -5.86 -16.42 22.53
N CYS A 132 -6.74 -17.15 23.24
CA CYS A 132 -6.33 -18.07 24.31
C CYS A 132 -5.36 -19.17 23.83
N ASP A 133 -5.50 -19.63 22.59
CA ASP A 133 -4.58 -20.60 21.98
C ASP A 133 -3.18 -20.05 21.76
N GLU A 134 -3.07 -18.75 21.48
CA GLU A 134 -1.80 -18.04 21.37
C GLU A 134 -1.18 -17.81 22.74
N ALA A 135 -1.97 -17.37 23.73
CA ALA A 135 -1.50 -17.23 25.11
C ALA A 135 -0.88 -18.53 25.65
N LEU A 136 -1.59 -19.65 25.52
CA LEU A 136 -1.09 -20.97 25.92
C LEU A 136 0.20 -21.37 25.19
N ARG A 137 0.30 -21.09 23.88
CA ARG A 137 1.54 -21.34 23.11
C ARG A 137 2.70 -20.46 23.54
N THR A 138 2.42 -19.28 24.08
CA THR A 138 3.45 -18.39 24.63
C THR A 138 3.82 -18.71 26.07
N GLY A 139 3.24 -19.76 26.67
CA GLY A 139 3.47 -20.14 28.06
C GLY A 139 2.66 -19.32 29.07
N LEU A 140 1.72 -18.49 28.61
CA LEU A 140 0.79 -17.71 29.44
C LEU A 140 -0.43 -18.57 29.78
N VAL A 141 -0.64 -18.83 31.07
CA VAL A 141 -1.87 -19.41 31.59
C VAL A 141 -2.64 -18.31 32.31
N ILE A 142 -3.89 -18.08 31.92
CA ILE A 142 -4.75 -17.04 32.50
C ILE A 142 -5.79 -17.72 33.38
N ASP A 143 -5.92 -17.25 34.61
CA ASP A 143 -7.02 -17.64 35.50
C ASP A 143 -8.28 -16.84 35.15
N TYR A 144 -9.19 -17.48 34.41
CA TYR A 144 -10.46 -16.88 34.01
C TYR A 144 -11.46 -16.81 35.15
N ASN A 145 -11.37 -17.71 36.13
CA ASN A 145 -12.27 -17.72 37.29
C ASN A 145 -11.96 -16.50 38.17
N LEU A 146 -10.67 -16.22 38.41
CA LEU A 146 -10.26 -15.02 39.14
C LEU A 146 -10.72 -13.72 38.44
N LEU A 147 -10.64 -13.68 37.10
CA LEU A 147 -11.16 -12.55 36.32
C LEU A 147 -12.67 -12.36 36.49
N GLU A 148 -13.44 -13.45 36.43
CA GLU A 148 -14.90 -13.43 36.60
C GLU A 148 -15.30 -13.04 38.04
N ASP A 149 -14.59 -13.57 39.04
CA ASP A 149 -14.81 -13.28 40.46
C ASP A 149 -14.53 -11.80 40.80
N VAL A 150 -13.42 -11.25 40.30
CA VAL A 150 -13.03 -9.85 40.58
C VAL A 150 -13.86 -8.86 39.77
N LEU A 151 -14.14 -9.16 38.50
CA LEU A 151 -14.85 -8.23 37.62
C LEU A 151 -16.37 -8.31 37.77
N GLN A 152 -16.91 -9.39 38.33
CA GLN A 152 -18.35 -9.66 38.45
C GLN A 152 -19.11 -9.57 37.10
N ILE A 153 -18.40 -9.85 36.00
CA ILE A 153 -18.96 -9.91 34.65
C ILE A 153 -18.63 -11.26 34.02
N PRO A 154 -19.46 -11.77 33.09
CA PRO A 154 -19.16 -12.98 32.36
C PRO A 154 -17.86 -12.83 31.56
N VAL A 155 -16.89 -13.71 31.82
CA VAL A 155 -15.60 -13.77 31.12
C VAL A 155 -15.56 -15.00 30.23
N ILE A 156 -15.52 -14.78 28.92
CA ILE A 156 -15.59 -15.86 27.93
C ILE A 156 -14.23 -16.03 27.27
N PRO A 157 -13.49 -17.12 27.56
CA PRO A 157 -12.27 -17.44 26.85
C PRO A 157 -12.59 -17.92 25.43
N CYS A 158 -12.22 -17.15 24.43
CA CYS A 158 -12.56 -17.44 23.04
C CYS A 158 -11.33 -17.58 22.13
N CYS A 159 -11.52 -18.40 21.09
CA CYS A 159 -10.64 -18.45 19.94
C CYS A 159 -11.52 -18.21 18.72
N ALA A 160 -11.52 -17.00 18.18
CA ALA A 160 -12.47 -16.58 17.13
C ALA A 160 -12.52 -17.46 15.87
N ARG A 161 -11.56 -18.38 15.69
CA ARG A 161 -11.52 -19.37 14.60
C ARG A 161 -12.31 -20.66 14.89
N ARG A 162 -12.62 -20.97 16.15
CA ARG A 162 -13.38 -22.16 16.55
C ARG A 162 -14.86 -21.84 16.67
N ARG A 163 -15.71 -22.62 16.00
CA ARG A 163 -17.17 -22.42 16.04
C ARG A 163 -17.76 -22.61 17.43
N SER A 164 -17.29 -23.59 18.21
CA SER A 164 -17.78 -23.82 19.58
C SER A 164 -17.65 -22.59 20.48
N HIS A 165 -16.51 -21.91 20.45
CA HIS A 165 -16.29 -20.71 21.26
C HIS A 165 -17.13 -19.51 20.78
N LEU A 166 -17.53 -19.47 19.50
CA LEU A 166 -18.45 -18.45 19.01
C LEU A 166 -19.88 -18.70 19.52
N ASP A 167 -20.27 -19.96 19.68
CA ASP A 167 -21.56 -20.32 20.24
C ASP A 167 -21.62 -20.00 21.75
N ASP A 168 -20.50 -20.13 22.48
CA ASP A 168 -20.38 -19.66 23.88
C ASP A 168 -20.61 -18.15 23.99
N ILE A 169 -20.04 -17.35 23.07
CA ILE A 169 -20.27 -15.90 23.01
C ILE A 169 -21.75 -15.60 22.73
N LYS A 170 -22.40 -16.31 21.79
CA LYS A 170 -23.83 -16.12 21.50
C LYS A 170 -24.69 -16.47 22.71
N ALA A 171 -24.35 -17.54 23.44
CA ALA A 171 -25.07 -17.96 24.63
C ALA A 171 -25.00 -16.89 25.74
N ALA A 172 -23.82 -16.32 25.98
CA ALA A 172 -23.66 -15.25 26.96
C ALA A 172 -24.36 -13.96 26.57
N ILE A 173 -24.30 -13.56 25.28
CA ILE A 173 -25.06 -12.40 24.79
C ILE A 173 -26.57 -12.62 24.94
N HIS A 174 -27.06 -13.82 24.61
CA HIS A 174 -28.47 -14.17 24.78
C HIS A 174 -28.89 -14.14 26.25
N TYR A 175 -28.02 -14.56 27.17
CA TYR A 175 -28.26 -14.48 28.60
C TYR A 175 -28.31 -13.03 29.09
N ALA A 176 -27.37 -12.18 28.65
CA ALA A 176 -27.28 -10.76 29.00
C ALA A 176 -28.43 -9.92 28.43
N ALA A 177 -28.86 -10.20 27.19
CA ALA A 177 -29.93 -9.44 26.53
C ALA A 177 -31.31 -9.65 27.15
N LYS A 178 -31.51 -10.69 27.99
CA LYS A 178 -32.81 -10.95 28.62
C LYS A 178 -33.11 -9.92 29.72
N PRO A 179 -34.29 -9.27 29.70
CA PRO A 179 -34.62 -8.20 30.66
C PRO A 179 -34.63 -8.68 32.13
N GLY A 180 -34.97 -9.94 32.39
CA GLY A 180 -34.93 -10.53 33.73
C GLY A 180 -33.53 -10.67 34.34
N ASN A 181 -32.50 -10.71 33.49
CA ASN A 181 -31.11 -10.94 33.91
C ASN A 181 -30.31 -9.66 34.07
N ARG A 182 -30.82 -8.49 33.63
CA ARG A 182 -30.13 -7.20 33.74
C ARG A 182 -29.80 -6.84 35.19
N LYS A 183 -30.64 -7.25 36.15
CA LYS A 183 -30.42 -7.06 37.59
C LYS A 183 -29.25 -7.86 38.16
N ALA A 184 -28.78 -8.90 37.47
CA ALA A 184 -27.62 -9.68 37.88
C ALA A 184 -26.28 -8.97 37.58
N PHE A 185 -26.31 -7.97 36.69
CA PHE A 185 -25.16 -7.14 36.36
C PHE A 185 -25.20 -5.91 37.26
N CYS A 186 -24.61 -6.01 38.46
CA CYS A 186 -24.46 -4.90 39.39
C CYS A 186 -22.97 -4.51 39.42
N TYR A 187 -22.66 -3.26 39.06
CA TYR A 187 -21.27 -2.78 38.97
C TYR A 187 -20.90 -1.86 40.14
N ASP A 188 -21.39 -2.17 41.34
CA ASP A 188 -21.10 -1.38 42.53
C ASP A 188 -19.61 -1.52 42.90
N CYS A 189 -18.85 -0.47 42.56
CA CYS A 189 -17.47 -0.22 42.98
C CYS A 189 -16.42 -1.23 42.49
N LEU A 190 -16.32 -1.43 41.17
CA LEU A 190 -15.17 -2.06 40.51
C LEU A 190 -13.96 -1.11 40.43
N ASP A 191 -13.39 -0.71 41.57
CA ASP A 191 -12.09 -0.01 41.57
C ASP A 191 -10.93 -1.01 41.52
N PHE A 192 -10.82 -1.71 40.39
CA PHE A 192 -9.65 -2.55 40.11
C PHE A 192 -8.57 -1.75 39.39
N SER A 193 -7.31 -2.09 39.65
CA SER A 193 -6.18 -1.61 38.85
C SER A 193 -5.96 -2.61 37.71
N PRO A 194 -6.14 -2.22 36.43
CA PRO A 194 -5.98 -3.12 35.28
C PRO A 194 -4.64 -3.85 35.28
N LYS A 195 -3.57 -3.15 35.69
CA LYS A 195 -2.21 -3.68 35.77
C LYS A 195 -2.04 -4.73 36.86
N LYS A 196 -2.61 -4.50 38.06
CA LYS A 196 -2.54 -5.46 39.17
C LYS A 196 -3.36 -6.71 38.86
N LEU A 197 -4.59 -6.53 38.37
CA LEU A 197 -5.48 -7.63 38.02
C LEU A 197 -4.87 -8.50 36.91
N ALA A 198 -4.31 -7.87 35.86
CA ALA A 198 -3.61 -8.61 34.82
C ALA A 198 -2.43 -9.42 35.37
N ALA A 199 -1.63 -8.85 36.29
CA ALA A 199 -0.48 -9.53 36.88
C ALA A 199 -0.89 -10.71 37.78
N GLU A 200 -1.96 -10.58 38.56
CA GLU A 200 -2.47 -11.63 39.44
C GLU A 200 -3.11 -12.79 38.66
N CYS A 201 -3.74 -12.52 37.53
CA CYS A 201 -4.40 -13.54 36.72
C CYS A 201 -3.44 -14.33 35.82
N ILE A 202 -2.20 -13.85 35.60
CA ILE A 202 -1.24 -14.50 34.69
C ILE A 202 -0.31 -15.42 35.49
N CYS A 203 -0.50 -16.73 35.31
CA CYS A 203 0.42 -17.77 35.77
C CYS A 203 1.47 -18.04 34.67
N ALA A 204 2.72 -17.63 34.89
CA ALA A 204 3.80 -17.83 33.91
C ALA A 204 4.33 -19.27 33.94
N SER A 205 4.51 -19.89 32.77
CA SER A 205 5.26 -21.16 32.62
C SER A 205 6.54 -20.99 31.78
N SER A 206 7.65 -21.51 32.34
CA SER A 206 9.03 -21.71 31.84
C SER A 206 9.68 -20.78 30.79
N ASP A 207 10.89 -20.36 31.14
CA ASP A 207 11.68 -19.18 30.74
C ASP A 207 12.48 -19.28 29.41
N THR A 208 12.27 -20.30 28.56
CA THR A 208 13.19 -20.56 27.41
C THR A 208 12.84 -19.80 26.14
N ASP A 209 11.56 -19.61 25.83
CA ASP A 209 11.09 -18.85 24.66
C ASP A 209 11.16 -17.33 24.88
N GLY A 210 11.12 -16.87 26.14
CA GLY A 210 11.25 -15.46 26.51
C GLY A 210 12.64 -14.89 26.19
N ALA A 211 13.70 -15.62 26.54
CA ALA A 211 15.08 -15.19 26.32
C ALA A 211 15.41 -14.97 24.82
N ARG A 212 14.94 -15.87 23.94
CA ARG A 212 15.12 -15.71 22.48
C ARG A 212 14.38 -14.49 21.92
N ARG A 213 13.18 -14.18 22.44
CA ARG A 213 12.40 -13.00 22.04
C ARG A 213 13.08 -11.71 22.47
N VAL A 214 13.57 -11.67 23.72
CA VAL A 214 14.32 -10.52 24.25
C VAL A 214 15.59 -10.30 23.43
N LEU A 215 16.33 -11.36 23.07
CA LEU A 215 17.51 -11.24 22.21
C LEU A 215 17.15 -10.73 20.81
N LEU A 216 16.08 -11.24 20.19
CA LEU A 216 15.61 -10.76 18.89
C LEU A 216 15.21 -9.29 18.95
N ASP A 217 14.46 -8.90 19.99
CA ASP A 217 14.03 -7.52 20.18
C ASP A 217 15.22 -6.59 20.41
N LEU A 218 16.20 -6.99 21.21
CA LEU A 218 17.43 -6.20 21.42
C LEU A 218 18.22 -6.03 20.12
N LEU A 219 18.28 -7.09 19.29
CA LEU A 219 18.97 -7.08 18.01
C LEU A 219 18.27 -6.18 16.98
N LEU A 220 16.94 -6.25 16.92
CA LEU A 220 16.09 -5.52 15.96
C LEU A 220 15.84 -4.06 16.35
N THR A 221 15.84 -3.75 17.66
CA THR A 221 15.69 -2.38 18.17
C THR A 221 17.03 -1.68 18.40
N GLY A 222 18.15 -2.38 18.18
CA GLY A 222 19.48 -1.80 18.27
C GLY A 222 19.63 -0.56 17.39
N PRO A 223 20.28 0.52 17.86
CA PRO A 223 20.30 1.83 17.19
C PRO A 223 20.98 1.83 15.81
N VAL A 224 21.86 0.85 15.59
CA VAL A 224 22.60 0.64 14.33
C VAL A 224 22.27 -0.74 13.76
N THR A 225 22.36 -1.78 14.59
CA THR A 225 22.06 -3.18 14.21
C THR A 225 20.66 -3.33 13.65
N GLY A 226 19.65 -2.73 14.28
CA GLY A 226 18.26 -2.76 13.81
C GLY A 226 18.10 -2.12 12.42
N LYS A 227 18.77 -0.99 12.16
CA LYS A 227 18.73 -0.30 10.86
C LYS A 227 19.39 -1.10 9.74
N ILE A 228 20.54 -1.72 10.04
CA ILE A 228 21.26 -2.59 9.09
C ILE A 228 20.41 -3.82 8.76
N ILE A 229 19.86 -4.49 9.78
CA ILE A 229 19.02 -5.67 9.59
C ILE A 229 17.77 -5.31 8.79
N LEU A 230 17.13 -4.18 9.07
CA LEU A 230 15.99 -3.69 8.28
C LEU A 230 16.34 -3.50 6.81
N LEU A 231 17.49 -2.86 6.52
CA LEU A 231 17.96 -2.66 5.14
C LEU A 231 18.20 -3.99 4.42
N PHE A 232 18.90 -4.93 5.07
CA PHE A 232 19.15 -6.27 4.51
C PHE A 232 17.87 -7.07 4.32
N LEU A 233 16.93 -6.98 5.26
CA LEU A 233 15.63 -7.64 5.18
C LEU A 233 14.80 -7.08 4.02
N LEU A 234 14.76 -5.75 3.85
CA LEU A 234 14.07 -5.09 2.74
C LEU A 234 14.72 -5.45 1.39
N ALA A 235 16.05 -5.43 1.32
CA ALA A 235 16.81 -5.87 0.13
C ALA A 235 16.53 -7.34 -0.20
N GLY A 236 16.48 -8.21 0.82
CA GLY A 236 16.14 -9.62 0.67
C GLY A 236 14.72 -9.83 0.13
N VAL A 237 13.73 -9.09 0.65
CA VAL A 237 12.36 -9.12 0.12
C VAL A 237 12.30 -8.65 -1.33
N LEU A 238 13.01 -7.56 -1.67
CA LEU A 238 13.03 -7.06 -3.04
C LEU A 238 13.67 -8.06 -4.01
N HIS A 239 14.81 -8.64 -3.62
CA HIS A 239 15.51 -9.65 -4.39
C HIS A 239 14.64 -10.90 -4.61
N LEU A 240 14.03 -11.41 -3.54
CA LEU A 240 13.13 -12.55 -3.59
C LEU A 240 11.90 -12.27 -4.44
N THR A 241 11.37 -11.04 -4.40
CA THR A 241 10.26 -10.60 -5.24
C THR A 241 10.63 -10.66 -6.71
N MET A 242 11.79 -10.15 -7.10
CA MET A 242 12.23 -10.15 -8.51
C MET A 242 12.42 -11.57 -9.05
N ILE A 243 13.01 -12.46 -8.26
CA ILE A 243 13.18 -13.87 -8.63
C ILE A 243 11.83 -14.58 -8.73
N ALA A 244 11.01 -14.49 -7.69
CA ALA A 244 9.75 -15.23 -7.61
C ALA A 244 8.69 -14.71 -8.60
N ALA A 245 8.72 -13.43 -8.96
CA ALA A 245 7.78 -12.85 -9.92
C ALA A 245 8.16 -13.12 -11.39
N GLY A 246 9.42 -13.44 -11.68
CA GLY A 246 9.88 -13.68 -13.05
C GLY A 246 9.12 -14.80 -13.76
N PHE A 247 8.91 -15.94 -13.10
CA PHE A 247 8.17 -17.07 -13.65
C PHE A 247 6.69 -16.74 -13.97
N PRO A 248 5.87 -16.25 -13.02
CA PRO A 248 4.47 -15.92 -13.30
C PRO A 248 4.31 -14.77 -14.30
N SER A 249 5.22 -13.79 -14.32
CA SER A 249 5.20 -12.72 -15.34
C SER A 249 5.43 -13.25 -16.75
N ARG A 250 6.38 -14.19 -16.95
CA ARG A 250 6.61 -14.82 -18.27
C ARG A 250 5.39 -15.60 -18.74
N LEU A 251 4.80 -16.40 -17.86
CA LEU A 251 3.61 -17.19 -18.18
C LEU A 251 2.43 -16.29 -18.58
N LEU A 252 2.21 -15.20 -17.84
CA LEU A 252 1.14 -14.24 -18.13
C LEU A 252 1.39 -13.50 -19.45
N TRP A 253 2.62 -13.11 -19.72
CA TRP A 253 3.04 -12.48 -20.98
C TRP A 253 2.80 -13.39 -22.19
N GLU A 254 3.19 -14.67 -22.11
CA GLU A 254 2.96 -15.65 -23.18
C GLU A 254 1.47 -15.89 -23.41
N ALA A 255 0.67 -15.97 -22.36
CA ALA A 255 -0.77 -16.14 -22.47
C ALA A 255 -1.44 -14.92 -23.16
N LEU A 256 -1.07 -13.71 -22.76
CA LEU A 256 -1.63 -12.47 -23.31
C LEU A 256 -1.17 -12.22 -24.75
N SER A 257 0.07 -12.53 -25.10
CA SER A 257 0.57 -12.42 -26.48
C SER A 257 -0.08 -13.42 -27.43
N ARG A 258 -0.36 -14.66 -26.98
CA ARG A 258 -1.17 -15.62 -27.75
C ARG A 258 -2.59 -15.10 -27.96
N LEU A 259 -3.16 -14.42 -26.96
CA LEU A 259 -4.47 -13.79 -27.08
C LEU A 259 -4.43 -12.59 -28.04
N GLU A 260 -3.36 -11.78 -28.04
CA GLU A 260 -3.16 -10.68 -29.01
C GLU A 260 -3.20 -11.20 -30.44
N LEU A 261 -2.42 -12.26 -30.73
CA LEU A 261 -2.38 -12.89 -32.05
C LEU A 261 -3.73 -13.48 -32.47
N SER A 262 -4.47 -14.05 -31.51
CA SER A 262 -5.79 -14.62 -31.78
C SER A 262 -6.83 -13.54 -32.07
N LEU A 263 -6.77 -12.41 -31.35
CA LEU A 263 -7.62 -11.24 -31.58
C LEU A 263 -7.33 -10.59 -32.94
N ASP A 264 -6.05 -10.48 -33.31
CA ASP A 264 -5.63 -9.93 -34.59
C ASP A 264 -6.15 -10.79 -35.77
N ARG A 265 -6.02 -12.12 -35.68
CA ARG A 265 -6.58 -13.06 -36.67
C ARG A 265 -8.11 -13.01 -36.72
N ALA A 266 -8.78 -12.87 -35.57
CA ALA A 266 -10.24 -12.78 -35.52
C ALA A 266 -10.76 -11.49 -36.17
N MET A 267 -10.12 -10.35 -35.90
CA MET A 267 -10.46 -9.06 -36.49
C MET A 267 -10.24 -9.03 -38.00
N THR A 268 -9.13 -9.61 -38.47
CA THR A 268 -8.85 -9.73 -39.91
C THR A 268 -9.84 -10.68 -40.61
N TYR A 269 -10.24 -11.78 -39.97
CA TYR A 269 -11.29 -12.66 -40.49
C TYR A 269 -12.66 -11.96 -40.59
N LEU A 270 -12.98 -11.09 -39.63
CA LEU A 270 -14.21 -10.28 -39.62
C LEU A 270 -14.19 -9.12 -40.63
N GLY A 271 -13.10 -8.91 -41.36
CA GLY A 271 -12.96 -7.81 -42.32
C GLY A 271 -12.88 -6.43 -41.64
N ALA A 272 -12.42 -6.37 -40.39
CA ALA A 272 -12.26 -5.10 -39.67
C ALA A 272 -11.23 -4.20 -40.36
N ALA A 273 -11.49 -2.89 -40.38
CA ALA A 273 -10.58 -1.92 -40.98
C ALA A 273 -9.21 -1.92 -40.26
N PRO A 274 -8.08 -1.78 -40.98
CA PRO A 274 -6.74 -1.86 -40.39
C PRO A 274 -6.50 -0.86 -39.24
N TRP A 275 -7.11 0.32 -39.31
CA TRP A 275 -6.99 1.33 -38.25
C TRP A 275 -7.70 0.92 -36.96
N LEU A 276 -8.81 0.16 -37.07
CA LEU A 276 -9.59 -0.31 -35.92
C LEU A 276 -8.83 -1.44 -35.21
N THR A 277 -8.29 -2.38 -35.98
CA THR A 277 -7.44 -3.47 -35.47
C THR A 277 -6.18 -2.89 -34.83
N GLY A 278 -5.52 -1.94 -35.47
CA GLY A 278 -4.32 -1.29 -34.94
C GLY A 278 -4.57 -0.57 -33.62
N CYS A 279 -5.60 0.26 -33.54
CA CYS A 279 -5.94 1.01 -32.33
C CYS A 279 -6.33 0.09 -31.16
N LEU A 280 -7.24 -0.86 -31.38
CA LEU A 280 -7.78 -1.71 -30.32
C LEU A 280 -6.79 -2.81 -29.90
N VAL A 281 -6.17 -3.50 -30.85
CA VAL A 281 -5.29 -4.64 -30.56
C VAL A 281 -3.86 -4.15 -30.28
N HIS A 282 -3.24 -3.45 -31.23
CA HIS A 282 -1.83 -3.03 -31.09
C HIS A 282 -1.62 -1.80 -30.20
N GLY A 283 -2.65 -0.98 -29.99
CA GLY A 283 -2.65 0.12 -29.02
C GLY A 283 -3.19 -0.32 -27.65
N GLY A 284 -4.51 -0.46 -27.55
CA GLY A 284 -5.21 -0.69 -26.29
C GLY A 284 -4.88 -2.03 -25.61
N PHE A 285 -5.06 -3.15 -26.31
CA PHE A 285 -4.84 -4.49 -25.75
C PHE A 285 -3.36 -4.75 -25.46
N ARG A 286 -2.45 -4.27 -26.31
CA ARG A 286 -1.02 -4.35 -26.05
C ARG A 286 -0.63 -3.58 -24.79
N ALA A 287 -1.09 -2.34 -24.62
CA ALA A 287 -0.84 -1.56 -23.40
C ALA A 287 -1.39 -2.25 -22.15
N LEU A 288 -2.60 -2.82 -22.23
CA LEU A 288 -3.18 -3.65 -21.16
C LEU A 288 -2.28 -4.83 -20.82
N SER A 289 -1.80 -5.54 -21.85
CA SER A 289 -1.03 -6.77 -21.67
C SER A 289 0.31 -6.50 -21.01
N TRP A 290 0.99 -5.45 -21.44
CA TRP A 290 2.23 -4.97 -20.83
C TRP A 290 2.06 -4.57 -19.37
N THR A 291 1.11 -3.67 -19.08
CA THR A 291 0.85 -3.22 -17.71
C THR A 291 0.46 -4.39 -16.80
N ALA A 292 -0.39 -5.30 -17.27
CA ALA A 292 -0.80 -6.47 -16.48
C ALA A 292 0.37 -7.42 -16.21
N ALA A 293 1.16 -7.77 -17.22
CA ALA A 293 2.26 -8.73 -17.10
C ALA A 293 3.42 -8.23 -16.24
N ILE A 294 3.75 -6.94 -16.34
CA ILE A 294 4.87 -6.32 -15.62
C ILE A 294 4.49 -6.00 -14.18
N MET A 295 3.28 -5.52 -13.91
CA MET A 295 2.91 -5.02 -12.58
C MET A 295 2.31 -6.11 -11.67
N LEU A 296 1.42 -6.96 -12.18
CA LEU A 296 0.59 -7.83 -11.33
C LEU A 296 1.40 -8.85 -10.53
N PRO A 297 2.31 -9.64 -11.12
CA PRO A 297 3.03 -10.67 -10.36
C PRO A 297 4.05 -10.10 -9.37
N PRO A 298 4.93 -9.14 -9.72
CA PRO A 298 5.84 -8.53 -8.75
C PRO A 298 5.12 -7.88 -7.58
N LEU A 299 4.03 -7.14 -7.83
CA LEU A 299 3.27 -6.51 -6.77
C LEU A 299 2.60 -7.54 -5.84
N ALA A 300 2.03 -8.61 -6.39
CA ALA A 300 1.40 -9.67 -5.59
C ALA A 300 2.41 -10.36 -4.66
N VAL A 301 3.59 -10.70 -5.20
CA VAL A 301 4.67 -11.34 -4.45
C VAL A 301 5.26 -10.39 -3.40
N PHE A 302 5.49 -9.12 -3.76
CA PHE A 302 5.98 -8.10 -2.84
C PHE A 302 5.02 -7.91 -1.66
N LEU A 303 3.72 -7.74 -1.94
CA LEU A 303 2.70 -7.58 -0.90
C LEU A 303 2.57 -8.83 -0.03
N PHE A 304 2.76 -10.03 -0.58
CA PHE A 304 2.78 -11.26 0.18
C PHE A 304 3.92 -11.28 1.21
N PHE A 305 5.16 -10.99 0.80
CA PHE A 305 6.30 -10.94 1.73
C PHE A 305 6.19 -9.77 2.70
N PHE A 306 5.70 -8.62 2.27
CA PHE A 306 5.48 -7.48 3.16
C PHE A 306 4.45 -7.78 4.26
N THR A 307 3.34 -8.44 3.89
CA THR A 307 2.32 -8.88 4.85
C THR A 307 2.89 -9.93 5.81
N LEU A 308 3.77 -10.81 5.32
CA LEU A 308 4.51 -11.75 6.18
C LEU A 308 5.35 -11.03 7.23
N LEU A 309 6.09 -9.99 6.83
CA LEU A 309 6.86 -9.18 7.76
C LEU A 309 5.99 -8.40 8.74
N GLU A 310 4.81 -7.97 8.32
CA GLU A 310 3.83 -7.32 9.20
C GLU A 310 3.29 -8.27 10.26
N ASP A 311 2.85 -9.47 9.87
CA ASP A 311 2.27 -10.48 10.75
C ASP A 311 3.29 -11.03 11.76
N LEU A 312 4.55 -11.16 11.33
CA LEU A 312 5.67 -11.51 12.22
C LEU A 312 6.02 -10.37 13.21
N GLY A 313 5.52 -9.15 12.99
CA GLY A 313 5.77 -8.00 13.85
C GLY A 313 7.11 -7.29 13.57
N PHE A 314 7.77 -7.56 12.45
CA PHE A 314 9.02 -6.89 12.08
C PHE A 314 8.81 -5.43 11.68
N LEU A 315 7.74 -5.11 10.95
CA LEU A 315 7.48 -3.74 10.46
C LEU A 315 7.24 -2.71 11.58
N PRO A 316 6.45 -3.00 12.63
CA PRO A 316 6.32 -2.08 13.76
C PRO A 316 7.64 -1.79 14.46
N ARG A 317 8.48 -2.81 14.68
CA ARG A 317 9.83 -2.66 15.26
C ARG A 317 10.74 -1.81 14.40
N ALA A 318 10.71 -2.07 13.08
CA ALA A 318 11.43 -1.28 12.10
C ALA A 318 11.05 0.21 12.15
N SER A 319 9.74 0.51 12.26
CA SER A 319 9.25 1.88 12.39
C SER A 319 9.76 2.57 13.66
N MET A 320 9.78 1.86 14.80
CA MET A 320 10.31 2.39 16.06
C MET A 320 11.82 2.65 15.98
N GLY A 321 12.62 1.73 15.42
CA GLY A 321 14.06 1.93 15.25
C GLY A 321 14.41 3.10 14.31
N MET A 322 13.52 3.38 13.35
CA MET A 322 13.67 4.47 12.38
C MET A 322 13.11 5.81 12.87
N ASP A 323 12.35 5.85 13.96
CA ASP A 323 11.74 7.06 14.48
C ASP A 323 12.77 8.16 14.79
N SER A 324 13.92 7.79 15.37
CA SER A 324 15.04 8.72 15.62
C SER A 324 15.59 9.40 14.35
N VAL A 325 15.48 8.76 13.20
CA VAL A 325 15.98 9.26 11.90
C VAL A 325 14.93 10.15 11.25
N PHE A 326 13.67 9.71 11.25
CA PHE A 326 12.56 10.46 10.66
C PHE A 326 12.16 11.68 11.50
N GLY A 327 12.27 11.60 12.83
CA GLY A 327 12.01 12.72 13.76
C GLY A 327 12.87 13.95 13.46
N LYS A 328 14.11 13.76 12.99
CA LYS A 328 14.99 14.87 12.56
C LYS A 328 14.44 15.63 11.35
N CYS A 329 13.67 14.96 10.50
CA CYS A 329 13.03 15.52 9.32
C CYS A 329 11.61 16.04 9.60
N GLY A 330 11.16 16.06 10.85
CA GLY A 330 9.78 16.44 11.18
C GLY A 330 8.74 15.43 10.68
N ALA A 331 9.15 14.16 10.57
CA ALA A 331 8.34 13.00 10.20
C ALA A 331 8.36 11.96 11.33
N CYS A 332 7.52 10.92 11.25
CA CYS A 332 7.50 9.81 12.21
C CYS A 332 8.07 8.52 11.61
N GLY A 333 8.50 7.60 12.49
CA GLY A 333 8.99 6.28 12.11
C GLY A 333 8.02 5.47 11.23
N GLY A 334 6.71 5.72 11.33
CA GLY A 334 5.70 5.12 10.47
C GLY A 334 5.90 5.41 8.97
N GLN A 335 6.51 6.54 8.61
CA GLN A 335 6.82 6.88 7.22
C GLN A 335 7.82 5.88 6.60
N CYS A 336 8.70 5.25 7.39
CA CYS A 336 9.60 4.22 6.87
C CYS A 336 8.83 3.03 6.26
N VAL A 337 7.73 2.63 6.90
CA VAL A 337 6.91 1.50 6.46
C VAL A 337 6.13 1.84 5.18
N THR A 338 5.61 3.06 5.09
CA THR A 338 4.89 3.52 3.89
C THR A 338 5.83 3.68 2.70
N MET A 339 7.03 4.22 2.95
CA MET A 339 8.12 4.33 1.98
C MET A 339 8.57 2.96 1.46
N ALA A 340 8.76 1.99 2.36
CA ALA A 340 9.09 0.62 1.98
C ALA A 340 8.00 0.00 1.09
N LEU A 341 6.71 0.22 1.41
CA LEU A 341 5.61 -0.23 0.57
C LEU A 341 5.56 0.48 -0.80
N GLY A 342 6.00 1.74 -0.85
CA GLY A 342 6.15 2.54 -2.08
C GLY A 342 7.10 1.91 -3.10
N LEU A 343 8.18 1.26 -2.65
CA LEU A 343 9.10 0.51 -3.52
C LEU A 343 8.39 -0.54 -4.38
N GLY A 344 7.29 -1.12 -3.86
CA GLY A 344 6.38 -1.94 -4.65
C GLY A 344 5.51 -1.10 -5.56
N CYS A 345 4.62 -0.31 -4.95
CA CYS A 345 3.71 0.58 -5.66
C CYS A 345 3.43 1.86 -4.85
N ASN A 346 3.72 3.02 -5.43
CA ASN A 346 3.49 4.31 -4.78
C ASN A 346 2.01 4.55 -4.42
N ALA A 347 1.06 4.04 -5.20
CA ALA A 347 -0.36 4.14 -4.86
C ALA A 347 -0.72 3.31 -3.62
N ALA A 348 -0.07 2.15 -3.42
CA ALA A 348 -0.24 1.35 -2.20
C ALA A 348 0.45 2.03 -1.01
N GLY A 349 1.67 2.53 -1.17
CA GLY A 349 2.38 3.28 -0.13
C GLY A 349 1.59 4.50 0.37
N VAL A 350 1.02 5.29 -0.54
CA VAL A 350 0.19 6.47 -0.20
C VAL A 350 -1.03 6.07 0.62
N ALA A 351 -1.76 5.04 0.21
CA ALA A 351 -2.95 4.60 0.93
C ALA A 351 -2.61 3.99 2.32
N CYS A 352 -1.39 3.49 2.49
CA CYS A 352 -0.87 3.02 3.77
C CYS A 352 -0.54 4.19 4.74
N CYS A 353 -0.34 5.42 4.24
CA CYS A 353 -0.05 6.58 5.10
C CYS A 353 -1.16 6.91 6.10
N ARG A 354 -2.38 6.37 5.91
CA ARG A 354 -3.46 6.52 6.90
C ARG A 354 -3.16 5.91 8.27
N SER A 355 -2.17 5.01 8.36
CA SER A 355 -1.70 4.46 9.64
C SER A 355 -1.00 5.50 10.51
N ILE A 356 -0.52 6.58 9.90
CA ILE A 356 0.07 7.72 10.60
C ILE A 356 -1.06 8.53 11.23
N GLN A 357 -1.05 8.62 12.56
CA GLN A 357 -2.12 9.24 13.34
C GLN A 357 -2.16 10.75 13.16
N SER A 358 -0.99 11.40 13.04
CA SER A 358 -0.93 12.84 12.93
C SER A 358 -1.27 13.32 11.52
N PRO A 359 -2.18 14.29 11.36
CA PRO A 359 -2.60 14.74 10.04
C PRO A 359 -1.47 15.43 9.28
N LYS A 360 -0.57 16.12 10.00
CA LYS A 360 0.61 16.78 9.43
C LYS A 360 1.59 15.76 8.84
N GLU A 361 2.09 14.81 9.65
CA GLU A 361 3.08 13.85 9.17
C GLU A 361 2.47 12.90 8.14
N ARG A 362 1.17 12.57 8.27
CA ARG A 362 0.43 11.84 7.24
C ARG A 362 0.47 12.55 5.90
N THR A 363 0.22 13.86 5.86
CA THR A 363 0.25 14.63 4.60
C THR A 363 1.67 14.69 4.02
N ILE A 364 2.69 14.89 4.86
CA ILE A 364 4.10 14.86 4.43
C ILE A 364 4.43 13.49 3.81
N ALA A 365 4.06 12.40 4.48
CA ALA A 365 4.29 11.05 3.99
C ALA A 365 3.54 10.77 2.69
N VAL A 366 2.28 11.22 2.55
CA VAL A 366 1.50 11.09 1.30
C VAL A 366 2.18 11.78 0.13
N LEU A 367 2.70 13.00 0.32
CA LEU A 367 3.33 13.77 -0.76
C LEU A 367 4.70 13.21 -1.16
N THR A 368 5.51 12.83 -0.17
CA THR A 368 6.90 12.39 -0.38
C THR A 368 7.02 10.93 -0.81
N ASN A 369 6.01 10.08 -0.57
CA ASN A 369 6.03 8.69 -1.01
C ASN A 369 6.18 8.52 -2.53
N SER A 370 5.75 9.51 -3.32
CA SER A 370 5.88 9.50 -4.79
C SER A 370 7.33 9.60 -5.29
N MET A 371 8.25 10.07 -4.45
CA MET A 371 9.66 10.25 -4.79
C MET A 371 10.48 8.96 -4.70
N ILE A 372 9.91 7.92 -4.10
CA ILE A 372 10.52 6.60 -4.05
C ILE A 372 10.23 5.88 -5.37
N PRO A 373 11.24 5.24 -5.98
CA PRO A 373 11.03 4.47 -7.18
C PRO A 373 10.16 3.24 -6.87
N CYS A 374 9.04 3.08 -7.58
CA CYS A 374 8.25 1.87 -7.52
C CYS A 374 8.76 0.81 -8.52
N CYS A 375 8.31 -0.45 -8.39
CA CYS A 375 8.69 -1.55 -9.29
C CYS A 375 8.50 -1.23 -10.78
N GLY A 376 7.54 -0.37 -11.14
CA GLY A 376 7.32 0.05 -12.53
C GLY A 376 8.47 0.85 -13.14
N ARG A 377 9.33 1.46 -12.31
CA ARG A 377 10.50 2.24 -12.75
C ARG A 377 11.78 1.39 -12.84
N PHE A 378 11.80 0.21 -12.21
CA PHE A 378 12.98 -0.66 -12.18
C PHE A 378 13.43 -1.19 -13.54
N PRO A 379 12.55 -1.51 -14.51
CA PRO A 379 12.99 -1.93 -15.84
C PRO A 379 13.91 -0.91 -16.52
N VAL A 380 13.66 0.39 -16.34
CA VAL A 380 14.50 1.46 -16.89
C VAL A 380 15.89 1.43 -16.27
N PHE A 381 16.00 1.23 -14.96
CA PHE A 381 17.29 1.11 -14.26
C PHE A 381 18.05 -0.15 -14.65
N ILE A 382 17.38 -1.29 -14.67
CA ILE A 382 17.95 -2.59 -15.03
C ILE A 382 18.47 -2.58 -16.47
N MET A 383 17.85 -1.79 -17.35
CA MET A 383 18.23 -1.65 -18.74
C MET A 383 19.36 -0.62 -18.93
N LEU A 384 19.19 0.63 -18.49
CA LEU A 384 20.13 1.71 -18.79
C LEU A 384 21.46 1.63 -18.01
N ILE A 385 21.44 1.13 -16.77
CA ILE A 385 22.65 1.08 -15.94
C ILE A 385 23.70 0.14 -16.57
N PRO A 386 23.38 -1.12 -16.92
CA PRO A 386 24.36 -1.99 -17.58
C PRO A 386 24.77 -1.51 -18.98
N LEU A 387 23.88 -0.84 -19.72
CA LEU A 387 24.16 -0.38 -21.08
C LEU A 387 25.22 0.75 -21.13
N PHE A 388 25.19 1.68 -20.18
CA PHE A 388 26.07 2.87 -20.22
C PHE A 388 27.15 2.90 -19.13
N PHE A 389 26.96 2.17 -18.01
CA PHE A 389 27.81 2.29 -16.81
C PHE A 389 28.42 0.96 -16.34
N ALA A 390 28.28 -0.13 -17.10
CA ALA A 390 28.97 -1.37 -16.77
C ALA A 390 30.47 -1.22 -17.00
N ALA A 391 31.28 -1.44 -15.96
CA ALA A 391 32.74 -1.38 -16.03
C ALA A 391 33.38 -2.65 -16.66
N GLY A 392 32.57 -3.55 -17.21
CA GLY A 392 32.94 -4.84 -17.80
C GLY A 392 31.72 -5.63 -18.26
N PRO A 393 31.88 -6.86 -18.76
CA PRO A 393 30.75 -7.72 -19.13
C PRO A 393 29.79 -7.90 -17.94
N VAL A 394 28.49 -7.88 -18.18
CA VAL A 394 27.47 -7.92 -17.11
C VAL A 394 27.56 -9.19 -16.27
N ASP A 395 28.03 -10.29 -16.87
CA ASP A 395 28.25 -11.59 -16.22
C ASP A 395 29.53 -11.63 -15.36
N SER A 396 30.40 -10.63 -15.49
CA SER A 396 31.59 -10.51 -14.65
C SER A 396 31.23 -9.93 -13.28
N LEU A 397 31.94 -10.38 -12.24
CA LEU A 397 31.73 -9.90 -10.87
C LEU A 397 31.90 -8.36 -10.78
N THR A 398 32.85 -7.80 -11.51
CA THR A 398 33.13 -6.35 -11.55
C THR A 398 32.00 -5.57 -12.22
N GLY A 399 31.47 -6.06 -13.35
CA GLY A 399 30.35 -5.45 -14.06
C GLY A 399 29.05 -5.48 -13.25
N SER A 400 28.74 -6.62 -12.61
CA SER A 400 27.55 -6.73 -11.74
C SER A 400 27.67 -5.84 -10.50
N LEU A 401 28.84 -5.81 -9.86
CA LEU A 401 29.07 -4.98 -8.67
C LEU A 401 28.97 -3.48 -8.98
N SER A 402 29.51 -3.01 -10.11
CA SER A 402 29.44 -1.59 -10.49
C SER A 402 28.00 -1.14 -10.72
N CYS A 403 27.21 -1.97 -11.40
CA CYS A 403 25.78 -1.70 -11.65
C CYS A 403 24.98 -1.70 -10.34
N ALA A 404 25.22 -2.67 -9.46
CA ALA A 404 24.55 -2.76 -8.17
C ALA A 404 24.88 -1.56 -7.27
N LEU A 405 26.14 -1.11 -7.29
CA LEU A 405 26.60 0.04 -6.52
C LEU A 405 25.96 1.34 -7.02
N LEU A 406 25.92 1.56 -8.34
CA LEU A 406 25.29 2.74 -8.94
C LEU A 406 23.78 2.77 -8.64
N PHE A 407 23.08 1.64 -8.80
CA PHE A 407 21.67 1.53 -8.43
C PHE A 407 21.44 1.84 -6.94
N SER A 408 22.30 1.33 -6.06
CA SER A 408 22.22 1.57 -4.62
C SER A 408 22.44 3.04 -4.27
N ILE A 409 23.40 3.72 -4.92
CA ILE A 409 23.64 5.15 -4.75
C ILE A 409 22.40 5.95 -5.17
N LEU A 410 21.82 5.65 -6.33
CA LEU A 410 20.63 6.35 -6.82
C LEU A 410 19.42 6.14 -5.89
N LEU A 411 19.22 4.93 -5.39
CA LEU A 411 18.15 4.62 -4.44
C LEU A 411 18.34 5.38 -3.11
N LEU A 412 19.55 5.40 -2.57
CA LEU A 412 19.88 6.16 -1.37
C LEU A 412 19.67 7.67 -1.59
N ALA A 413 20.11 8.20 -2.74
CA ALA A 413 19.89 9.60 -3.09
C ALA A 413 18.40 9.96 -3.11
N ALA A 414 17.54 9.09 -3.65
CA ALA A 414 16.08 9.29 -3.62
C ALA A 414 15.51 9.31 -2.20
N VAL A 415 15.96 8.40 -1.33
CA VAL A 415 15.56 8.38 0.09
C VAL A 415 16.00 9.66 0.81
N TYR A 416 17.25 10.07 0.64
CA TYR A 416 17.77 11.31 1.24
C TYR A 416 17.04 12.55 0.74
N LEU A 417 16.75 12.64 -0.56
CA LEU A 417 16.00 13.75 -1.11
C LEU A 417 14.56 13.78 -0.59
N SER A 418 13.89 12.63 -0.51
CA SER A 418 12.56 12.51 0.11
C SER A 418 12.57 12.98 1.57
N MET A 419 13.61 12.64 2.33
CA MET A 419 13.78 13.12 3.71
C MET A 419 14.05 14.62 3.78
N GLY A 420 14.87 15.17 2.86
CA GLY A 420 15.13 16.61 2.76
C GLY A 420 13.88 17.42 2.43
N ILE A 421 13.05 16.92 1.51
CA ILE A 421 11.76 17.52 1.17
C ILE A 421 10.77 17.39 2.33
N SER A 422 10.75 16.26 3.04
CA SER A 422 9.93 16.10 4.25
C SER A 422 10.28 17.16 5.30
N TRP A 423 11.57 17.40 5.52
CA TRP A 423 12.06 18.45 6.40
C TRP A 423 11.63 19.86 5.93
N LEU A 424 11.79 20.16 4.63
CA LEU A 424 11.38 21.44 4.06
C LEU A 424 9.88 21.68 4.22
N LEU A 425 9.04 20.70 3.92
CA LEU A 425 7.57 20.78 4.07
C LEU A 425 7.15 20.96 5.53
N SER A 426 7.84 20.27 6.45
CA SER A 426 7.55 20.34 7.89
C SER A 426 7.76 21.74 8.48
N LYS A 427 8.65 22.55 7.87
CA LYS A 427 9.00 23.92 8.29
C LYS A 427 8.22 25.00 7.54
N THR A 428 7.86 24.75 6.28
CA THR A 428 7.25 25.75 5.39
C THR A 428 5.72 25.64 5.36
N LEU A 429 5.21 24.66 4.62
CA LEU A 429 3.81 24.55 4.20
C LEU A 429 2.89 23.94 5.27
N LEU A 430 3.44 23.04 6.11
CA LEU A 430 2.66 22.24 7.06
C LEU A 430 3.14 22.53 8.50
N LYS A 431 2.71 23.67 9.06
CA LYS A 431 2.96 24.04 10.47
C LYS A 431 1.90 23.39 11.36
N GLY A 432 2.32 22.76 12.46
CA GLY A 432 1.43 22.04 13.37
C GLY A 432 2.19 21.36 14.50
N LEU A 433 1.47 21.00 15.57
CA LEU A 433 2.02 20.36 16.76
C LEU A 433 2.65 18.99 16.40
N PRO A 434 3.87 18.69 16.86
CA PRO A 434 4.44 17.36 16.72
C PRO A 434 3.58 16.36 17.50
N SER A 435 3.26 15.23 16.89
CA SER A 435 2.58 14.15 17.61
C SER A 435 3.61 13.29 18.34
N ALA A 436 3.30 12.87 19.56
CA ALA A 436 4.00 11.75 20.17
C ALA A 436 3.72 10.49 19.33
N PHE A 437 4.77 9.91 18.73
CA PHE A 437 4.66 8.63 18.04
C PHE A 437 4.59 7.51 19.10
N THR A 438 3.37 7.20 19.56
CA THR A 438 3.12 6.08 20.47
C THR A 438 2.78 4.85 19.64
N LEU A 439 3.71 3.88 19.61
CA LEU A 439 3.52 2.62 18.89
C LEU A 439 3.57 1.45 19.88
N GLU A 440 2.48 0.70 19.95
CA GLU A 440 2.48 -0.57 20.65
C GLU A 440 3.19 -1.63 19.81
N LEU A 441 4.23 -2.25 20.39
CA LEU A 441 4.96 -3.36 19.78
C LEU A 441 4.10 -4.64 19.85
N PRO A 442 3.68 -5.22 18.72
CA PRO A 442 2.94 -6.47 18.76
C PRO A 442 3.85 -7.66 19.12
N PRO A 443 3.32 -8.68 19.80
CA PRO A 443 4.06 -9.92 20.06
C PRO A 443 4.43 -10.62 18.74
N TYR A 444 5.53 -11.37 18.72
CA TYR A 444 5.89 -12.20 17.56
C TYR A 444 4.85 -13.29 17.36
N ARG A 445 4.14 -13.25 16.24
CA ARG A 445 3.16 -14.28 15.88
C ARG A 445 3.77 -15.27 14.91
N LYS A 446 3.57 -16.57 15.12
CA LYS A 446 3.89 -17.58 14.10
C LYS A 446 2.89 -17.45 12.96
N MET A 447 3.38 -17.38 11.72
CA MET A 447 2.48 -17.22 10.57
C MET A 447 1.65 -18.48 10.34
N HIS A 448 0.34 -18.30 10.19
CA HIS A 448 -0.55 -19.29 9.60
C HIS A 448 -0.91 -18.83 8.18
N ILE A 449 -0.23 -19.38 7.16
CA ILE A 449 -0.52 -19.09 5.74
C ILE A 449 -1.87 -19.71 5.39
N THR A 450 -2.95 -18.97 5.65
CA THR A 450 -4.30 -19.43 5.31
C THR A 450 -4.60 -19.15 3.84
N ARG A 451 -5.31 -20.06 3.18
CA ARG A 451 -5.80 -19.85 1.79
C ARG A 451 -6.62 -18.55 1.67
N SER A 452 -7.31 -18.14 2.74
CA SER A 452 -8.04 -16.88 2.83
C SER A 452 -7.11 -15.64 2.81
N ALA A 453 -5.97 -15.69 3.49
CA ALA A 453 -5.00 -14.58 3.46
C ALA A 453 -4.41 -14.38 2.06
N LEU A 454 -4.03 -15.48 1.39
CA LEU A 454 -3.51 -15.42 0.02
C LEU A 454 -4.55 -14.92 -0.98
N ARG A 455 -5.80 -15.38 -0.88
CA ARG A 455 -6.90 -14.89 -1.74
C ARG A 455 -7.20 -13.41 -1.49
N SER A 456 -7.13 -12.96 -0.24
CA SER A 456 -7.29 -11.55 0.12
C SER A 456 -6.19 -10.67 -0.48
N LEU A 457 -4.94 -11.13 -0.42
CA LEU A 457 -3.79 -10.45 -1.04
C LEU A 457 -3.94 -10.34 -2.55
N LEU A 458 -4.37 -11.43 -3.20
CA LEU A 458 -4.63 -11.43 -4.65
C LEU A 458 -5.76 -10.45 -5.01
N ASN A 459 -6.87 -10.48 -4.27
CA ASN A 459 -7.98 -9.55 -4.48
C ASN A 459 -7.55 -8.09 -4.33
N ARG A 460 -6.71 -7.77 -3.35
CA ARG A 460 -6.15 -6.42 -3.17
C ARG A 460 -5.28 -6.02 -4.34
N THR A 461 -4.37 -6.89 -4.76
CA THR A 461 -3.45 -6.63 -5.89
C THR A 461 -4.24 -6.36 -7.18
N MET A 462 -5.27 -7.18 -7.45
CA MET A 462 -6.15 -7.03 -8.61
C MET A 462 -6.85 -5.67 -8.67
N VAL A 463 -7.21 -5.08 -7.53
CA VAL A 463 -7.81 -3.73 -7.49
C VAL A 463 -6.82 -2.66 -7.94
N PHE A 464 -5.53 -2.77 -7.56
CA PHE A 464 -4.51 -1.81 -7.98
C PHE A 464 -4.14 -1.99 -9.45
N THR A 465 -3.90 -3.23 -9.89
CA THR A 465 -3.64 -3.55 -11.30
C THR A 465 -4.82 -3.12 -12.18
N GLY A 466 -6.06 -3.37 -11.76
CA GLY A 466 -7.25 -2.95 -12.50
C GLY A 466 -7.44 -1.43 -12.60
N ARG A 467 -6.83 -0.63 -11.70
CA ARG A 467 -6.76 0.83 -11.86
C ARG A 467 -5.68 1.24 -12.86
N ALA A 468 -4.52 0.60 -12.80
CA ALA A 468 -3.43 0.85 -13.75
C ALA A 468 -3.84 0.50 -15.18
N VAL A 469 -4.43 -0.67 -15.40
CA VAL A 469 -4.92 -1.11 -16.72
C VAL A 469 -5.97 -0.14 -17.29
N ARG A 470 -6.93 0.31 -16.47
CA ARG A 470 -7.94 1.29 -16.91
C ARG A 470 -7.35 2.64 -17.32
N ALA A 471 -6.19 3.00 -16.76
CA ALA A 471 -5.44 4.19 -17.15
C ALA A 471 -4.56 3.93 -18.39
N ALA A 472 -3.97 2.74 -18.51
CA ALA A 472 -3.04 2.37 -19.58
C ALA A 472 -3.71 2.16 -20.95
N VAL A 473 -4.90 1.54 -21.01
CA VAL A 473 -5.62 1.28 -22.27
C VAL A 473 -5.87 2.55 -23.10
N PRO A 474 -6.48 3.62 -22.56
CA PRO A 474 -6.69 4.84 -23.34
C PRO A 474 -5.36 5.51 -23.73
N ALA A 475 -4.33 5.41 -22.88
CA ALA A 475 -3.00 5.92 -23.19
C ALA A 475 -2.39 5.20 -24.41
N GLY A 476 -2.46 3.87 -24.43
CA GLY A 476 -1.97 3.05 -25.55
C GLY A 476 -2.69 3.35 -26.87
N ILE A 477 -4.00 3.60 -26.81
CA ILE A 477 -4.80 4.04 -27.96
C ILE A 477 -4.31 5.41 -28.47
N ILE A 478 -4.12 6.37 -27.58
CA ILE A 478 -3.64 7.73 -27.93
C ILE A 478 -2.24 7.66 -28.56
N VAL A 479 -1.32 6.90 -27.95
CA VAL A 479 0.04 6.70 -28.48
C VAL A 479 0.00 6.04 -29.85
N TRP A 480 -0.88 5.05 -30.06
CA TRP A 480 -1.04 4.42 -31.35
C TRP A 480 -1.49 5.42 -32.43
N PHE A 481 -2.46 6.29 -32.13
CA PHE A 481 -2.86 7.36 -33.06
C PHE A 481 -1.72 8.34 -33.34
N LEU A 482 -1.01 8.80 -32.30
CA LEU A 482 0.14 9.69 -32.47
C LEU A 482 1.21 9.09 -33.40
N ALA A 483 1.47 7.79 -33.27
CA ALA A 483 2.50 7.12 -34.05
C ALA A 483 2.08 6.80 -35.51
N ASN A 484 0.80 6.53 -35.76
CA ASN A 484 0.31 6.07 -37.07
C ASN A 484 -0.41 7.15 -37.89
N LEU A 485 -0.60 8.35 -37.34
CA LEU A 485 -1.15 9.50 -38.05
C LEU A 485 -0.01 10.37 -38.61
N PHE A 486 -0.03 10.61 -39.91
CA PHE A 486 0.93 11.46 -40.62
C PHE A 486 0.26 12.77 -41.04
N TYR A 487 0.97 13.89 -40.89
CA TYR A 487 0.48 15.20 -41.30
C TYR A 487 0.66 15.38 -42.81
N THR A 488 -0.44 15.39 -43.56
CA THR A 488 -0.40 15.42 -45.04
C THR A 488 -0.67 16.80 -45.66
N GLY A 489 -0.77 17.84 -44.83
CA GLY A 489 -0.91 19.24 -45.26
C GLY A 489 -2.30 19.62 -45.78
N PRO A 490 -2.56 20.93 -46.05
CA PRO A 490 -3.90 21.43 -46.38
C PRO A 490 -4.48 20.92 -47.72
N SER A 491 -3.63 20.44 -48.64
CA SER A 491 -3.99 20.07 -50.01
C SER A 491 -4.40 18.60 -50.21
N ALA A 492 -4.14 17.71 -49.25
CA ALA A 492 -4.43 16.27 -49.36
C ALA A 492 -5.26 15.70 -48.18
N GLY A 493 -5.86 16.58 -47.36
CA GLY A 493 -6.47 16.25 -46.07
C GLY A 493 -5.49 16.48 -44.92
N LEU A 494 -5.96 16.98 -43.77
CA LEU A 494 -5.09 17.35 -42.64
C LEU A 494 -4.27 16.18 -42.07
N VAL A 495 -4.79 14.95 -42.14
CA VAL A 495 -4.17 13.76 -41.54
C VAL A 495 -4.47 12.52 -42.39
N SER A 496 -3.48 11.65 -42.57
CA SER A 496 -3.64 10.34 -43.23
C SER A 496 -3.01 9.22 -42.41
N PHE A 497 -3.62 8.03 -42.47
CA PHE A 497 -3.04 6.78 -41.93
C PHE A 497 -2.02 6.14 -42.87
N HIS A 498 -1.97 6.57 -44.13
CA HIS A 498 -1.03 6.07 -45.12
C HIS A 498 0.17 7.00 -45.17
N ARG A 499 1.38 6.48 -44.95
CA ARG A 499 2.63 7.25 -45.05
C ARG A 499 2.81 7.68 -46.51
N PRO A 500 2.63 8.97 -46.86
CA PRO A 500 2.59 9.41 -48.25
C PRO A 500 3.99 9.51 -48.88
N ALA A 501 5.03 9.72 -48.06
CA ALA A 501 6.45 9.75 -48.44
C ALA A 501 7.33 9.45 -47.20
N ALA A 502 8.60 9.06 -47.42
CA ALA A 502 9.54 8.73 -46.33
C ALA A 502 9.78 9.91 -45.37
N ASP A 503 9.76 11.14 -45.89
CA ASP A 503 10.17 12.36 -45.17
C ASP A 503 9.04 13.05 -44.37
N VAL A 504 7.81 12.53 -44.41
CA VAL A 504 6.70 13.15 -43.67
C VAL A 504 6.72 12.68 -42.21
N PRO A 505 6.90 13.59 -41.24
CA PRO A 505 6.94 13.22 -39.83
C PRO A 505 5.57 12.70 -39.37
N SER A 506 5.59 11.68 -38.52
CA SER A 506 4.41 11.27 -37.77
C SER A 506 4.00 12.37 -36.79
N LEU A 507 2.74 12.35 -36.35
CA LEU A 507 2.25 13.29 -35.33
C LEU A 507 3.05 13.15 -34.03
N LEU A 508 3.53 11.94 -33.71
CA LEU A 508 4.46 11.69 -32.62
C LEU A 508 5.79 12.42 -32.82
N ASN A 509 6.40 12.37 -34.02
CA ASN A 509 7.65 13.07 -34.30
C ASN A 509 7.47 14.61 -34.26
N ALA A 510 6.33 15.12 -34.74
CA ALA A 510 6.00 16.53 -34.57
C ALA A 510 5.87 16.92 -33.09
N PHE A 511 5.29 16.05 -32.26
CA PHE A 511 5.18 16.26 -30.81
C PHE A 511 6.54 16.20 -30.10
N THR A 512 7.43 15.27 -30.48
CA THR A 512 8.80 15.21 -29.94
C THR A 512 9.61 16.44 -30.33
N GLY A 513 9.51 16.90 -31.59
CA GLY A 513 10.18 18.12 -32.06
C GLY A 513 9.72 19.39 -31.33
N MET A 514 8.44 19.47 -30.96
CA MET A 514 7.92 20.58 -30.14
C MET A 514 8.51 20.58 -28.72
N LEU A 515 8.80 19.42 -28.17
CA LEU A 515 9.34 19.25 -26.81
C LEU A 515 10.87 19.29 -26.74
N ASP A 516 11.54 19.10 -27.87
CA ASP A 516 13.00 19.07 -27.98
C ASP A 516 13.72 20.27 -27.35
N PRO A 517 13.33 21.55 -27.57
CA PRO A 517 14.03 22.67 -26.95
C PRO A 517 13.96 22.64 -25.41
N ALA A 518 12.86 22.15 -24.85
CA ALA A 518 12.73 21.97 -23.39
C ALA A 518 13.50 20.75 -22.89
N ALA A 519 13.58 19.69 -23.70
CA ALA A 519 14.28 18.47 -23.35
C ALA A 519 15.81 18.67 -23.35
N VAL A 520 16.35 19.39 -24.33
CA VAL A 520 17.78 19.69 -24.41
C VAL A 520 18.26 20.47 -23.17
N LEU A 521 17.42 21.38 -22.64
CA LEU A 521 17.72 22.09 -21.38
C LEU A 521 17.82 21.14 -20.17
N LEU A 522 17.13 20.00 -20.21
CA LEU A 522 17.22 18.95 -19.19
C LEU A 522 18.40 17.98 -19.45
N GLY A 523 19.14 18.15 -20.54
CA GLY A 523 20.18 17.22 -20.99
C GLY A 523 19.60 15.93 -21.56
N MET A 524 18.42 15.99 -22.17
CA MET A 524 17.67 14.86 -22.73
C MET A 524 17.16 15.23 -24.13
N ASP A 525 16.55 14.30 -24.86
CA ASP A 525 15.96 14.58 -26.18
C ASP A 525 14.42 14.70 -26.10
N GLY A 526 13.82 15.29 -27.15
CA GLY A 526 12.37 15.45 -27.24
C GLY A 526 11.60 14.13 -27.14
N ALA A 527 12.19 13.01 -27.58
CA ALA A 527 11.59 11.68 -27.51
C ALA A 527 11.46 11.17 -26.07
N ILE A 528 12.49 11.32 -25.24
CA ILE A 528 12.45 10.92 -23.82
C ILE A 528 11.42 11.76 -23.06
N LEU A 529 11.42 13.09 -23.26
CA LEU A 529 10.46 13.96 -22.58
C LEU A 529 9.01 13.64 -23.00
N ALA A 530 8.77 13.40 -24.29
CA ALA A 530 7.47 12.96 -24.79
C ALA A 530 7.05 11.61 -24.20
N ALA A 531 7.97 10.65 -24.11
CA ALA A 531 7.71 9.34 -23.51
C ALA A 531 7.31 9.47 -22.04
N PHE A 532 7.98 10.33 -21.26
CA PHE A 532 7.57 10.61 -19.88
C PHE A 532 6.14 11.16 -19.83
N ILE A 533 5.80 12.15 -20.67
CA ILE A 533 4.47 12.79 -20.67
C ILE A 533 3.38 11.78 -21.04
N LEU A 534 3.59 11.00 -22.10
CA LEU A 534 2.65 9.99 -22.56
C LEU A 534 2.54 8.80 -21.58
N SER A 535 3.58 8.54 -20.78
CA SER A 535 3.57 7.53 -19.71
C SER A 535 2.91 7.99 -18.39
N PHE A 536 2.41 9.23 -18.30
CA PHE A 536 1.71 9.72 -17.10
C PHE A 536 0.63 8.77 -16.53
N PRO A 537 -0.19 8.10 -17.36
CA PRO A 537 -1.20 7.16 -16.87
C PRO A 537 -0.61 5.93 -16.18
N ALA A 538 0.52 5.42 -16.67
CA ALA A 538 1.17 4.19 -16.25
C ALA A 538 2.68 4.29 -16.51
N GLY A 539 3.48 4.45 -15.44
CA GLY A 539 4.91 4.75 -15.55
C GLY A 539 5.74 3.63 -16.17
N GLU A 540 5.25 2.40 -16.13
CA GLU A 540 5.86 1.24 -16.80
C GLU A 540 5.79 1.32 -18.34
N LEU A 541 4.93 2.19 -18.90
CA LEU A 541 4.84 2.40 -20.36
C LEU A 541 5.96 3.29 -20.91
N PHE A 542 6.77 3.91 -20.06
CA PHE A 542 7.84 4.81 -20.49
C PHE A 542 8.78 4.16 -21.52
N LEU A 543 9.32 2.98 -21.19
CA LEU A 543 10.29 2.29 -22.06
C LEU A 543 9.70 1.86 -23.42
N PRO A 544 8.52 1.20 -23.49
CA PRO A 544 7.93 0.87 -24.78
C PRO A 544 7.55 2.11 -25.62
N ILE A 545 7.09 3.20 -25.00
CA ILE A 545 6.79 4.45 -25.74
C ILE A 545 8.08 5.07 -26.29
N LEU A 546 9.16 5.10 -25.51
CA LEU A 546 10.46 5.60 -25.94
C LEU A 546 11.00 4.83 -27.15
N ILE A 547 10.98 3.51 -27.08
CA ILE A 547 11.45 2.66 -28.19
C ILE A 547 10.54 2.82 -29.41
N MET A 548 9.22 2.94 -29.21
CA MET A 548 8.29 3.22 -30.30
C MET A 548 8.57 4.55 -31.00
N ALA A 549 8.94 5.59 -30.23
CA ALA A 549 9.28 6.90 -30.76
C ALA A 549 10.55 6.84 -31.63
N TYR A 550 11.60 6.14 -31.19
CA TYR A 550 12.83 5.98 -31.97
C TYR A 550 12.70 5.08 -33.21
N LEU A 551 11.77 4.12 -33.18
CA LEU A 551 11.52 3.24 -34.33
C LEU A 551 10.49 3.82 -35.31
N GLU A 552 10.00 5.04 -35.08
CA GLU A 552 8.93 5.68 -35.87
C GLU A 552 7.69 4.78 -36.10
N GLY A 553 7.32 3.96 -35.11
CA GLY A 553 6.20 3.02 -35.23
C GLY A 553 6.53 1.68 -35.92
N GLY A 554 7.81 1.35 -36.13
CA GLY A 554 8.24 0.00 -36.52
C GLY A 554 7.82 -1.09 -35.51
N PRO A 555 7.76 -2.37 -35.92
CA PRO A 555 7.28 -3.45 -35.07
C PRO A 555 8.14 -3.65 -33.82
N LEU A 556 7.57 -3.35 -32.64
CA LEU A 556 8.21 -3.51 -31.31
C LEU A 556 8.64 -4.95 -30.97
N GLY A 557 8.07 -5.96 -31.65
CA GLY A 557 8.15 -7.36 -31.24
C GLY A 557 9.57 -7.95 -31.22
N GLY A 558 10.50 -7.40 -32.00
CA GLY A 558 11.87 -7.93 -32.12
C GLY A 558 12.84 -7.46 -31.02
N ILE A 559 12.59 -6.33 -30.37
CA ILE A 559 13.58 -5.68 -29.47
C ILE A 559 13.25 -5.90 -27.98
N LEU A 560 11.97 -5.96 -27.62
CA LEU A 560 11.51 -6.09 -26.22
C LEU A 560 10.71 -7.37 -25.95
N GLY A 561 10.26 -8.08 -26.99
CA GLY A 561 9.35 -9.24 -26.88
C GLY A 561 10.02 -10.59 -26.68
N GLY A 562 11.36 -10.66 -26.81
CA GLY A 562 12.15 -11.83 -26.46
C GLY A 562 12.49 -11.83 -24.97
N SER A 563 12.47 -13.00 -24.36
CA SER A 563 13.07 -13.25 -23.05
C SER A 563 14.38 -12.47 -22.89
N LEU A 564 14.59 -11.94 -21.69
CA LEU A 564 15.86 -11.40 -21.19
C LEU A 564 16.95 -12.49 -21.17
N ASP A 565 17.26 -13.06 -22.33
CA ASP A 565 18.38 -13.97 -22.53
C ASP A 565 19.57 -13.11 -22.97
N ALA A 566 20.55 -13.09 -22.09
CA ALA A 566 21.77 -12.30 -22.15
C ALA A 566 22.54 -12.56 -23.46
N GLY A 567 22.84 -11.49 -24.19
CA GLY A 567 23.90 -11.49 -25.21
C GLY A 567 23.60 -10.66 -26.46
N GLY A 568 22.44 -10.84 -27.10
CA GLY A 568 22.18 -10.30 -28.44
C GLY A 568 21.37 -8.98 -28.48
N SER A 569 20.32 -8.87 -27.67
CA SER A 569 19.38 -7.73 -27.73
C SER A 569 19.92 -6.45 -27.09
N ALA A 570 20.78 -6.57 -26.07
CA ALA A 570 21.39 -5.43 -25.40
C ALA A 570 22.31 -4.63 -26.33
N PHE A 571 23.08 -5.30 -27.19
CA PHE A 571 23.97 -4.64 -28.14
C PHE A 571 23.19 -3.90 -29.23
N SER A 572 22.16 -4.51 -29.81
CA SER A 572 21.29 -3.86 -30.81
C SER A 572 20.59 -2.63 -30.23
N LEU A 573 20.22 -2.69 -28.94
CA LEU A 573 19.55 -1.59 -28.28
C LEU A 573 20.53 -0.47 -27.93
N TYR A 574 21.74 -0.80 -27.46
CA TYR A 574 22.81 0.19 -27.28
C TYR A 574 23.10 0.95 -28.57
N GLN A 575 23.25 0.24 -29.69
CA GLN A 575 23.49 0.85 -30.99
C GLN A 575 22.34 1.76 -31.43
N LEU A 576 21.08 1.37 -31.19
CA LEU A 576 19.92 2.21 -31.46
C LEU A 576 20.01 3.52 -30.67
N LEU A 577 20.26 3.46 -29.36
CA LEU A 577 20.32 4.66 -28.51
C LEU A 577 21.48 5.58 -28.91
N VAL A 578 22.68 5.04 -29.14
CA VAL A 578 23.84 5.82 -29.57
C VAL A 578 23.60 6.43 -30.95
N SER A 579 22.92 5.74 -31.86
CA SER A 579 22.57 6.29 -33.19
C SER A 579 21.62 7.48 -33.12
N GLN A 580 20.85 7.60 -32.04
CA GLN A 580 19.96 8.72 -31.76
C GLN A 580 20.64 9.81 -30.91
N GLY A 581 21.97 9.73 -30.71
CA GLY A 581 22.74 10.75 -30.00
C GLY A 581 22.80 10.59 -28.49
N TRP A 582 22.47 9.42 -27.94
CA TRP A 582 22.57 9.19 -26.49
C TRP A 582 24.02 9.26 -26.02
N THR A 583 24.28 10.19 -25.11
CA THR A 583 25.52 10.28 -24.35
C THR A 583 25.33 9.72 -22.93
N TRP A 584 26.43 9.48 -22.22
CA TRP A 584 26.35 9.10 -20.80
C TRP A 584 25.63 10.18 -19.97
N ILE A 585 25.71 11.47 -20.35
CA ILE A 585 24.95 12.56 -19.70
C ILE A 585 23.45 12.35 -19.88
N THR A 586 23.00 12.10 -21.11
CA THR A 586 21.57 11.84 -21.38
C THR A 586 21.07 10.62 -20.61
N ALA A 587 21.90 9.58 -20.45
CA ALA A 587 21.58 8.42 -19.64
C ALA A 587 21.45 8.77 -18.15
N ILE A 588 22.36 9.55 -17.57
CA ILE A 588 22.25 10.01 -16.16
C ILE A 588 21.02 10.89 -15.97
N CYS A 589 20.78 11.87 -16.83
CA CYS A 589 19.60 12.74 -16.75
C CYS A 589 18.32 11.91 -16.83
N THR A 590 18.25 10.93 -17.74
CA THR A 590 17.10 10.01 -17.84
C THR A 590 16.92 9.18 -16.57
N LEU A 591 18.01 8.67 -15.99
CA LEU A 591 17.97 7.91 -14.73
C LEU A 591 17.44 8.80 -13.59
N VAL A 592 18.00 9.99 -13.39
CA VAL A 592 17.59 10.94 -12.35
C VAL A 592 16.14 11.40 -12.54
N PHE A 593 15.75 11.73 -13.76
CA PHE A 593 14.37 12.13 -14.06
C PHE A 593 13.39 10.98 -13.87
N THR A 594 13.79 9.73 -14.12
CA THR A 594 12.98 8.54 -13.80
C THR A 594 12.66 8.48 -12.29
N PHE A 595 13.55 8.92 -11.40
CA PHE A 595 13.27 9.01 -9.96
C PHE A 595 12.31 10.15 -9.61
N LEU A 596 12.52 11.31 -10.19
CA LEU A 596 11.91 12.57 -9.72
C LEU A 596 10.80 13.10 -10.61
N HIS A 597 10.41 12.37 -11.65
CA HIS A 597 9.21 12.74 -12.39
C HIS A 597 7.94 12.56 -11.55
N TRP A 598 6.88 13.18 -12.04
CA TRP A 598 5.55 13.18 -11.47
C TRP A 598 5.05 11.77 -11.10
N PRO A 599 4.22 11.65 -10.04
CA PRO A 599 3.52 10.41 -9.74
C PRO A 599 2.63 9.98 -10.92
N CYS A 600 2.48 8.66 -11.10
CA CYS A 600 1.55 8.13 -12.09
C CYS A 600 0.09 8.46 -11.71
N LEU A 601 -0.81 8.44 -12.69
CA LEU A 601 -2.22 8.78 -12.49
C LEU A 601 -2.88 8.01 -11.34
N THR A 602 -2.53 6.73 -11.16
CA THR A 602 -3.07 5.91 -10.07
C THR A 602 -2.62 6.40 -8.70
N THR A 603 -1.37 6.86 -8.57
CA THR A 603 -0.85 7.51 -7.35
C THR A 603 -1.49 8.87 -7.14
N CYS A 604 -1.67 9.70 -8.17
CA CYS A 604 -2.39 10.98 -8.06
C CYS A 604 -3.82 10.78 -7.53
N GLN A 605 -4.52 9.76 -8.03
CA GLN A 605 -5.85 9.40 -7.54
C GLN A 605 -5.82 8.91 -6.09
N ALA A 606 -4.78 8.18 -5.68
CA ALA A 606 -4.62 7.77 -4.29
C ALA A 606 -4.38 8.99 -3.38
N VAL A 607 -3.48 9.90 -3.76
CA VAL A 607 -3.22 11.15 -3.04
C VAL A 607 -4.51 11.95 -2.89
N ALA A 608 -5.24 12.17 -3.98
CA ALA A 608 -6.50 12.92 -3.95
C ALA A 608 -7.56 12.31 -3.03
N ARG A 609 -7.61 10.98 -2.92
CA ARG A 609 -8.52 10.27 -2.01
C ARG A 609 -8.09 10.32 -0.55
N GLU A 610 -6.78 10.28 -0.27
CA GLU A 610 -6.27 10.34 1.10
C GLU A 610 -6.30 11.76 1.68
N THR A 611 -6.21 12.79 0.83
CA THR A 611 -6.26 14.20 1.25
C THR A 611 -7.60 14.87 0.98
N ASP A 612 -8.59 14.15 0.45
CA ASP A 612 -9.92 14.64 0.03
C ASP A 612 -9.86 15.91 -0.85
N SER A 613 -8.79 16.09 -1.64
CA SER A 613 -8.59 17.31 -2.45
C SER A 613 -7.60 17.10 -3.60
N LEU A 614 -7.99 17.54 -4.80
CA LEU A 614 -7.17 17.51 -6.02
C LEU A 614 -5.98 18.48 -5.96
N LYS A 615 -6.06 19.53 -5.12
CA LYS A 615 -4.96 20.49 -4.98
C LYS A 615 -3.69 19.81 -4.48
N TRP A 616 -3.83 18.86 -3.56
CA TRP A 616 -2.71 18.09 -3.01
C TRP A 616 -2.12 17.08 -4.01
N ALA A 617 -2.92 16.57 -4.95
CA ALA A 617 -2.39 15.77 -6.06
C ALA A 617 -1.53 16.64 -7.00
N GLY A 618 -1.95 17.87 -7.26
CA GLY A 618 -1.16 18.85 -8.01
C GLY A 618 0.14 19.23 -7.29
N THR A 619 0.11 19.43 -5.97
CA THR A 619 1.34 19.70 -5.22
C THR A 619 2.28 18.50 -5.18
N ALA A 620 1.78 17.26 -5.10
CA ALA A 620 2.60 16.06 -5.21
C ALA A 620 3.35 15.99 -6.55
N ILE A 621 2.70 16.38 -7.64
CA ILE A 621 3.34 16.51 -8.96
C ILE A 621 4.47 17.53 -8.90
N CYS A 622 4.21 18.76 -8.45
CA CYS A 622 5.22 19.82 -8.40
C CYS A 622 6.40 19.49 -7.48
N ILE A 623 6.14 18.89 -6.32
CA ILE A 623 7.17 18.56 -5.33
C ILE A 623 8.16 17.52 -5.87
N ALA A 624 7.69 16.55 -6.67
CA ALA A 624 8.59 15.60 -7.31
C ALA A 624 9.35 16.26 -8.49
N THR A 625 8.62 16.93 -9.38
CA THR A 625 9.14 17.35 -10.68
C THR A 625 10.10 18.52 -10.63
N ILE A 626 9.88 19.50 -9.75
CA ILE A 626 10.75 20.68 -9.64
C ILE A 626 12.19 20.28 -9.28
N PRO A 627 12.45 19.49 -8.23
CA PRO A 627 13.78 18.95 -7.96
C PRO A 627 14.36 18.16 -9.13
N GLY A 628 13.55 17.33 -9.80
CA GLY A 628 13.99 16.56 -10.97
C GLY A 628 14.50 17.45 -12.10
N ILE A 629 13.73 18.48 -12.45
CA ILE A 629 14.10 19.47 -13.47
C ILE A 629 15.39 20.21 -13.08
N LEU A 630 15.48 20.70 -11.84
CA LEU A 630 16.64 21.46 -11.37
C LEU A 630 17.92 20.62 -11.36
N ILE A 631 17.84 19.36 -10.92
CA ILE A 631 19.01 18.47 -10.89
C ILE A 631 19.43 18.12 -12.32
N CYS A 632 18.50 17.82 -13.22
CA CYS A 632 18.82 17.50 -14.62
C CYS A 632 19.43 18.69 -15.36
N MET A 633 18.88 19.91 -15.18
CA MET A 633 19.47 21.14 -15.72
C MET A 633 20.89 21.37 -15.18
N GLY A 634 21.12 21.12 -13.88
CA GLY A 634 22.45 21.25 -13.28
C GLY A 634 23.46 20.27 -13.87
N ILE A 635 23.06 19.01 -14.10
CA ILE A 635 23.90 17.98 -14.73
C ILE A 635 24.18 18.33 -16.19
N ALA A 636 23.17 18.77 -16.93
CA ALA A 636 23.30 19.19 -18.32
C ALA A 636 24.27 20.38 -18.45
N LEU A 637 24.09 21.42 -17.62
CA LEU A 637 24.96 22.59 -17.60
C LEU A 637 26.41 22.22 -17.26
N TYR A 638 26.61 21.33 -16.29
CA TYR A 638 27.93 20.82 -15.95
C TYR A 638 28.56 20.05 -17.11
N GLY A 639 27.77 19.22 -17.80
CA GLY A 639 28.18 18.53 -19.02
C GLY A 639 28.66 19.49 -20.11
N HIS A 640 27.87 20.53 -20.41
CA HIS A 640 28.22 21.58 -21.37
C HIS A 640 29.50 22.33 -20.98
N MET A 641 29.66 22.69 -19.69
CA MET A 641 30.85 23.41 -19.21
C MET A 641 32.14 22.58 -19.22
N VAL A 642 32.06 21.29 -18.90
CA VAL A 642 33.26 20.43 -18.75
C VAL A 642 33.65 19.76 -20.07
N LEU A 643 32.69 19.39 -20.91
CA LEU A 643 32.94 18.66 -22.15
C LEU A 643 32.91 19.54 -23.40
N GLY A 644 32.46 20.80 -23.30
CA GLY A 644 32.41 21.74 -24.44
C GLY A 644 31.51 21.29 -25.59
N ILE A 645 30.53 20.44 -25.29
CA ILE A 645 29.47 20.00 -26.21
C ILE A 645 28.36 21.04 -26.19
#